data_AF-A0A933I3G7-F1
#
_entry.id   AF-A0A933I3G7-F1
#
_cell.length_a   1.000
_cell.length_b   1.000
_cell.length_c   1.000
_cell.angle_alpha   90.00
_cell.angle_beta   90.00
_cell.angle_gamma   90.00
#
_symmetry.space_group_name_H-M   'P 1'
#
loop_
_entity.id
_entity.type
_entity.pdbx_description
1 polymer ?
#
loop_
_entity_poly.entity_id
_entity_poly.type
_entity_poly.pdbx_seq_one_letter_code
_entity_poly.pdbx_strand_id
1 'polypeptide(L)'
;MFGLSIVSKKEIQQLKETVTTYSRTLEDIGWINLSLESNSQNQLFSEGFKKMLKTCKIYYYKNPLAGHWVHLTTEFVFGEGVSVPKAKDKKIQEIVDKFWKDSDNQRALTSFSAQHLLNNKLQYEGNLFFALFTDDEGNVRVRIFNTEEIADVINDADDRMRPRFYKVGVRDKRYNFMSDSYDISFQKYIYYPDKDNFNVEDYNIPEEKIGKGAVIFHVKINCDINDKFGIPELYRGIDWIRAHRDMAGDLATLIKSLSTLAWKKKVKGTPAQVTALKSALNSKIDMTNRTVAAGSVQYENEGIDTEPINTPTGGVKIGTDGLRQMKLMVCSASGIFEHYFGDPSTGNLATATSMELPMLKKFIIYQKLWEAIINEILQYQINQKIDAGLLEGSVDYDEKTSRKIYETSLDRLIDIDFPPILEKDLKAIGEALDVARRNNLISDESASRMFLLAANLNNIDEEIKKIDFTRQLSFQSAGIFGQQLPNGQDKPKEGIPKKEDAPIKEAIYTPKHEPGLRFARKTNYVLQRMNGYRKALATSFTDFKKNIKESTKSAGPKGVVVGNIVDLDEHLAGLKKSMIKAAESYFPVAIDIGKKFLQSHLKEQKVKESLFEAANKEISLLDEKLSWNDEYVSTSLIPDIKNKVMQVVRTSYDSEEEFNKAVNAAINSFESRVEQYAGAFWHVEESAVKEAGVGTGLRVNFVGADDESTCDGCNKSMEGNPYLIDEAPEPGSHECDGRCRHALQIIEEG
;
A
#
# COMPACT_ATOMS: atom_id res chain seq x y z
N MET A 1 20.81 10.28 -57.51
CA MET A 1 19.40 9.89 -57.62
C MET A 1 18.92 9.46 -56.24
N PHE A 2 18.42 10.39 -55.43
CA PHE A 2 17.71 10.09 -54.17
C PHE A 2 16.60 11.13 -54.03
N GLY A 3 15.37 10.69 -54.32
CA GLY A 3 14.19 11.54 -54.36
C GLY A 3 13.62 11.77 -52.96
N LEU A 4 13.58 13.03 -52.55
CA LEU A 4 12.67 13.49 -51.51
C LEU A 4 11.32 13.72 -52.18
N SER A 5 10.37 12.80 -52.00
CA SER A 5 8.99 13.03 -52.41
C SER A 5 8.36 14.05 -51.47
N ILE A 6 7.91 15.17 -52.03
CA ILE A 6 7.14 16.18 -51.31
C ILE A 6 5.75 15.57 -51.09
N VAL A 7 5.49 15.10 -49.88
CA VAL A 7 4.16 14.63 -49.46
C VAL A 7 3.17 15.77 -49.70
N SER A 8 2.11 15.51 -50.47
CA SER A 8 1.14 16.53 -50.84
C SER A 8 0.35 16.99 -49.61
N LYS A 9 -0.06 18.26 -49.56
CA LYS A 9 -0.91 18.79 -48.48
C LYS A 9 -2.18 17.96 -48.26
N LYS A 10 -2.69 17.31 -49.31
CA LYS A 10 -3.88 16.46 -49.28
C LYS A 10 -3.63 15.13 -48.56
N GLU A 11 -2.47 14.51 -48.75
CA GLU A 11 -2.08 13.29 -48.02
C GLU A 11 -1.84 13.59 -46.54
N ILE A 12 -1.26 14.75 -46.21
CA ILE A 12 -1.11 15.20 -44.81
C ILE A 12 -2.48 15.46 -44.17
N GLN A 13 -3.42 16.06 -44.91
CA GLN A 13 -4.79 16.28 -44.45
C GLN A 13 -5.51 14.94 -44.19
N GLN A 14 -5.41 13.99 -45.12
CA GLN A 14 -6.00 12.65 -44.98
C GLN A 14 -5.36 11.86 -43.84
N LEU A 15 -4.06 11.94 -43.64
CA LEU A 15 -3.37 11.34 -42.50
C LEU A 15 -3.83 11.96 -41.18
N LYS A 16 -4.01 13.28 -41.12
CA LYS A 16 -4.55 13.97 -39.92
C LYS A 16 -6.00 13.57 -39.63
N GLU A 17 -6.84 13.52 -40.65
CA GLU A 17 -8.24 13.07 -40.53
C GLU A 17 -8.31 11.61 -40.09
N THR A 18 -7.43 10.76 -40.63
CA THR A 18 -7.31 9.35 -40.25
C THR A 18 -6.83 9.21 -38.82
N VAL A 19 -5.78 9.93 -38.40
CA VAL A 19 -5.28 9.95 -37.01
C VAL A 19 -6.32 10.50 -36.05
N THR A 20 -7.07 11.53 -36.44
CA THR A 20 -8.17 12.10 -35.63
C THR A 20 -9.32 11.10 -35.50
N THR A 21 -9.64 10.38 -36.58
CA THR A 21 -10.65 9.32 -36.56
C THR A 21 -10.19 8.19 -35.65
N TYR A 22 -8.93 7.74 -35.76
CA TYR A 22 -8.38 6.74 -34.85
C TYR A 22 -8.32 7.22 -33.40
N SER A 23 -7.98 8.49 -33.14
CA SER A 23 -8.02 9.10 -31.80
C SER A 23 -9.44 9.09 -31.24
N ARG A 24 -10.43 9.52 -32.03
CA ARG A 24 -11.84 9.45 -31.65
C ARG A 24 -12.29 8.02 -31.42
N THR A 25 -11.88 7.09 -32.27
CA THR A 25 -12.21 5.67 -32.07
C THR A 25 -11.55 5.14 -30.79
N LEU A 26 -10.37 5.62 -30.41
CA LEU A 26 -9.69 5.30 -29.15
C LEU A 26 -10.34 5.97 -27.92
N GLU A 27 -10.87 7.18 -28.09
CA GLU A 27 -11.63 7.92 -27.09
C GLU A 27 -13.00 7.25 -26.85
N ASP A 28 -13.69 6.85 -27.93
CA ASP A 28 -14.98 6.15 -27.94
C ASP A 28 -14.89 4.74 -27.33
N ILE A 29 -13.69 4.15 -27.22
CA ILE A 29 -13.49 2.83 -26.57
C ILE A 29 -13.89 2.84 -25.08
N GLY A 30 -14.00 4.01 -24.43
CA GLY A 30 -14.50 4.14 -23.06
C GLY A 30 -15.98 4.50 -22.94
N TRP A 31 -16.67 4.82 -24.05
CA TRP A 31 -18.05 5.31 -24.00
C TRP A 31 -18.99 4.32 -24.66
N ILE A 32 -19.91 3.76 -23.86
CA ILE A 32 -20.99 2.93 -24.37
C ILE A 32 -22.11 3.88 -24.84
N ASN A 33 -22.50 3.78 -26.10
CA ASN A 33 -23.65 4.51 -26.60
C ASN A 33 -24.94 3.94 -25.98
N LEU A 34 -25.51 4.67 -25.02
CA LEU A 34 -26.75 4.30 -24.31
C LEU A 34 -28.01 4.43 -25.19
N SER A 35 -27.92 5.07 -26.36
CA SER A 35 -29.07 5.35 -27.24
C SER A 35 -29.33 4.28 -28.29
N LEU A 36 -28.54 3.20 -28.34
CA LEU A 36 -28.79 2.07 -29.25
C LEU A 36 -29.81 1.09 -28.62
N GLU A 37 -31.06 1.54 -28.55
CA GLU A 37 -32.20 0.64 -28.47
C GLU A 37 -32.34 -0.09 -29.82
N SER A 38 -31.80 -1.30 -29.93
CA SER A 38 -32.41 -2.46 -30.63
C SER A 38 -31.38 -3.54 -30.94
N ASN A 39 -31.64 -4.75 -30.42
CA ASN A 39 -31.11 -6.03 -30.90
C ASN A 39 -29.66 -6.42 -30.64
N SER A 40 -29.07 -6.12 -29.48
CA SER A 40 -28.15 -7.11 -28.87
C SER A 40 -27.65 -6.73 -27.48
N GLN A 41 -28.16 -7.40 -26.45
CA GLN A 41 -27.30 -7.73 -25.29
C GLN A 41 -25.96 -8.35 -25.77
N ASN A 42 -25.93 -9.00 -26.96
CA ASN A 42 -24.74 -9.49 -27.66
C ASN A 42 -23.72 -8.43 -28.15
N GLN A 43 -23.97 -7.11 -28.08
CA GLN A 43 -23.02 -6.08 -28.56
C GLN A 43 -21.81 -5.93 -27.62
N LEU A 44 -22.02 -6.16 -26.31
CA LEU A 44 -20.93 -6.29 -25.35
C LEU A 44 -20.09 -7.56 -25.58
N PHE A 45 -20.65 -8.59 -26.24
CA PHE A 45 -20.13 -9.97 -26.22
C PHE A 45 -19.50 -10.50 -27.52
N SER A 46 -19.33 -9.68 -28.58
CA SER A 46 -18.70 -10.15 -29.84
C SER A 46 -17.32 -9.53 -30.12
N GLU A 47 -17.24 -8.38 -30.80
CA GLU A 47 -15.96 -7.68 -30.99
C GLU A 47 -15.60 -6.74 -29.83
N GLY A 48 -16.61 -6.10 -29.23
CA GLY A 48 -16.45 -5.24 -28.05
C GLY A 48 -15.85 -6.01 -26.86
N PHE A 49 -16.31 -7.25 -26.65
CA PHE A 49 -15.85 -8.12 -25.56
C PHE A 49 -14.35 -8.39 -25.57
N LYS A 50 -13.83 -8.79 -26.73
CA LYS A 50 -12.40 -9.10 -26.87
C LYS A 50 -11.55 -7.86 -26.68
N LYS A 51 -12.01 -6.70 -27.14
CA LYS A 51 -11.34 -5.41 -26.90
C LYS A 51 -11.38 -5.05 -25.41
N MET A 52 -12.52 -5.23 -24.75
CA MET A 52 -12.70 -5.02 -23.31
C MET A 52 -11.72 -5.87 -22.49
N LEU A 53 -11.65 -7.18 -22.75
CA LEU A 53 -10.73 -8.10 -22.06
C LEU A 53 -9.26 -7.68 -22.21
N LYS A 54 -8.86 -7.33 -23.44
CA LYS A 54 -7.51 -6.84 -23.72
C LYS A 54 -7.20 -5.55 -22.95
N THR A 55 -8.16 -4.62 -22.91
CA THR A 55 -8.01 -3.38 -22.16
C THR A 55 -7.84 -3.66 -20.67
N CYS A 56 -8.70 -4.47 -20.06
CA CYS A 56 -8.59 -4.84 -18.64
C CYS A 56 -7.22 -5.47 -18.32
N LYS A 57 -6.77 -6.41 -19.16
CA LYS A 57 -5.48 -7.08 -19.02
C LYS A 57 -4.30 -6.10 -19.15
N ILE A 58 -4.33 -5.17 -20.11
CA ILE A 58 -3.29 -4.14 -20.26
C ILE A 58 -3.24 -3.22 -19.03
N TYR A 59 -4.41 -2.81 -18.51
CA TYR A 59 -4.47 -1.95 -17.33
C TYR A 59 -3.93 -2.67 -16.10
N TYR A 60 -4.29 -3.94 -15.89
CA TYR A 60 -3.72 -4.75 -14.81
C TYR A 60 -2.18 -4.78 -14.85
N TYR A 61 -1.55 -4.95 -16.01
CA TYR A 61 -0.08 -5.00 -16.12
C TYR A 61 0.61 -3.64 -16.04
N LYS A 62 -0.04 -2.55 -16.44
CA LYS A 62 0.60 -1.23 -16.58
C LYS A 62 0.21 -0.22 -15.52
N ASN A 63 -1.01 -0.28 -15.00
CA ASN A 63 -1.54 0.73 -14.11
C ASN A 63 -1.46 0.25 -12.65
N PRO A 64 -0.82 1.03 -11.74
CA PRO A 64 -0.64 0.62 -10.36
C PRO A 64 -1.95 0.47 -9.59
N LEU A 65 -2.97 1.32 -9.83
CA LEU A 65 -4.27 1.19 -9.16
C LEU A 65 -5.00 -0.08 -9.60
N ALA A 66 -4.95 -0.40 -10.89
CA ALA A 66 -5.55 -1.62 -11.44
C ALA A 66 -4.85 -2.88 -10.92
N GLY A 67 -3.52 -2.89 -10.92
CA GLY A 67 -2.71 -3.99 -10.37
C GLY A 67 -2.99 -4.20 -8.89
N HIS A 68 -2.96 -3.12 -8.11
CA HIS A 68 -3.17 -3.15 -6.66
C HIS A 68 -4.57 -3.62 -6.26
N TRP A 69 -5.63 -3.18 -6.96
CA TRP A 69 -6.99 -3.71 -6.75
C TRP A 69 -6.98 -5.25 -6.87
N VAL A 70 -6.45 -5.75 -7.99
CA VAL A 70 -6.48 -7.19 -8.29
C VAL A 70 -5.63 -7.97 -7.27
N HIS A 71 -4.44 -7.47 -6.94
CA HIS A 71 -3.53 -8.11 -5.99
C HIS A 71 -4.08 -8.13 -4.57
N LEU A 72 -4.56 -7.01 -4.04
CA LEU A 72 -5.16 -6.98 -2.69
C LEU A 72 -6.29 -8.00 -2.55
N THR A 73 -7.17 -8.09 -3.55
CA THR A 73 -8.26 -9.07 -3.49
C THR A 73 -7.72 -10.49 -3.47
N THR A 74 -6.66 -10.78 -4.21
CA THR A 74 -6.03 -12.11 -4.21
C THR A 74 -5.26 -12.41 -2.92
N GLU A 75 -4.52 -11.44 -2.40
CA GLU A 75 -3.73 -11.56 -1.17
C GLU A 75 -4.63 -11.85 0.03
N PHE A 76 -5.76 -11.14 0.18
CA PHE A 76 -6.70 -11.40 1.28
C PHE A 76 -7.51 -12.70 1.10
N VAL A 77 -7.73 -13.15 -0.14
CA VAL A 77 -8.51 -14.38 -0.39
C VAL A 77 -7.65 -15.62 -0.21
N PHE A 78 -6.48 -15.64 -0.86
CA PHE A 78 -5.60 -16.80 -0.89
C PHE A 78 -4.48 -16.74 0.12
N GLY A 79 -4.02 -15.57 0.59
CA GLY A 79 -2.95 -15.46 1.60
C GLY A 79 -1.76 -16.34 1.28
N GLU A 80 -1.47 -17.30 2.17
CA GLU A 80 -0.41 -18.31 2.05
C GLU A 80 -0.77 -19.53 1.17
N GLY A 81 -1.97 -19.55 0.61
CA GLY A 81 -2.55 -20.61 -0.22
C GLY A 81 -3.63 -21.42 0.51
N VAL A 82 -4.41 -22.17 -0.26
CA VAL A 82 -5.41 -23.11 0.30
C VAL A 82 -4.71 -24.36 0.81
N SER A 83 -5.07 -24.79 2.02
CA SER A 83 -4.57 -26.05 2.60
C SER A 83 -5.02 -27.25 1.77
N VAL A 84 -4.27 -28.36 1.84
CA VAL A 84 -4.68 -29.60 1.14
C VAL A 84 -6.06 -30.02 1.66
N PRO A 85 -7.08 -30.15 0.78
CA PRO A 85 -8.44 -30.46 1.22
C PRO A 85 -8.52 -31.78 1.99
N LYS A 86 -9.40 -31.82 2.99
CA LYS A 86 -9.52 -32.95 3.92
C LYS A 86 -10.88 -33.63 3.73
N ALA A 87 -10.86 -34.95 3.61
CA ALA A 87 -12.04 -35.80 3.58
C ALA A 87 -12.03 -36.74 4.79
N LYS A 88 -13.22 -37.08 5.32
CA LYS A 88 -13.32 -38.02 6.45
C LYS A 88 -12.92 -39.44 6.05
N ASP A 89 -13.32 -39.86 4.85
CA ASP A 89 -13.04 -41.19 4.35
C ASP A 89 -11.64 -41.31 3.74
N LYS A 90 -10.92 -42.35 4.15
CA LYS A 90 -9.53 -42.59 3.73
C LYS A 90 -9.40 -42.81 2.21
N LYS A 91 -10.32 -43.56 1.60
CA LYS A 91 -10.33 -43.79 0.14
C LYS A 91 -10.51 -42.48 -0.64
N ILE A 92 -11.37 -41.58 -0.15
CA ILE A 92 -11.60 -40.28 -0.78
C ILE A 92 -10.41 -39.35 -0.54
N GLN A 93 -9.81 -39.36 0.67
CA GLN A 93 -8.59 -38.61 0.95
C GLN A 93 -7.44 -39.02 0.02
N GLU A 94 -7.26 -40.31 -0.27
CA GLU A 94 -6.22 -40.77 -1.21
C GLU A 94 -6.43 -40.22 -2.63
N ILE A 95 -7.69 -40.16 -3.09
CA ILE A 95 -8.04 -39.56 -4.40
C ILE A 95 -7.75 -38.06 -4.40
N VAL A 96 -8.17 -37.35 -3.35
CA VAL A 96 -7.93 -35.90 -3.20
C VAL A 96 -6.44 -35.60 -3.15
N ASP A 97 -5.66 -36.36 -2.37
CA ASP A 97 -4.21 -36.20 -2.26
C ASP A 97 -3.50 -36.44 -3.60
N LYS A 98 -3.91 -37.49 -4.33
CA LYS A 98 -3.36 -37.80 -5.65
C LYS A 98 -3.67 -36.66 -6.63
N PHE A 99 -4.91 -36.18 -6.64
CA PHE A 99 -5.32 -35.06 -7.48
C PHE A 99 -4.55 -33.77 -7.13
N TRP A 100 -4.39 -33.47 -5.84
CA TRP A 100 -3.77 -32.23 -5.36
C TRP A 100 -2.26 -32.17 -5.62
N LYS A 101 -1.58 -33.32 -5.51
CA LYS A 101 -0.13 -33.47 -5.73
C LYS A 101 0.26 -33.74 -7.18
N ASP A 102 -0.71 -33.92 -8.07
CA ASP A 102 -0.44 -34.14 -9.48
C ASP A 102 0.24 -32.92 -10.12
N SER A 103 1.36 -33.15 -10.82
CA SER A 103 2.19 -32.07 -11.39
C SER A 103 1.45 -31.24 -12.44
N ASP A 104 0.51 -31.83 -13.16
CA ASP A 104 -0.30 -31.14 -14.16
C ASP A 104 -1.37 -30.28 -13.48
N ASN A 105 -1.95 -30.76 -12.39
CA ASN A 105 -2.92 -30.00 -11.60
C ASN A 105 -2.26 -28.88 -10.78
N GLN A 106 -1.03 -29.07 -10.30
CA GLN A 106 -0.26 -28.02 -9.63
C GLN A 106 0.01 -26.83 -10.55
N ARG A 107 0.30 -27.09 -11.83
CA ARG A 107 0.51 -26.01 -12.82
C ARG A 107 -0.74 -25.20 -13.11
N ALA A 108 -1.91 -25.82 -13.01
CA ALA A 108 -3.17 -25.21 -13.44
C ALA A 108 -4.02 -24.67 -12.28
N LEU A 109 -4.08 -25.36 -11.13
CA LEU A 109 -5.07 -25.07 -10.07
C LEU A 109 -4.50 -25.17 -8.66
N THR A 110 -3.75 -26.21 -8.31
CA THR A 110 -3.57 -26.60 -6.90
C THR A 110 -2.36 -25.94 -6.22
N SER A 111 -1.38 -25.44 -6.97
CA SER A 111 -0.23 -24.75 -6.39
C SER A 111 -0.58 -23.32 -5.94
N PHE A 112 0.15 -22.81 -4.96
CA PHE A 112 0.09 -21.43 -4.49
C PHE A 112 0.08 -20.41 -5.65
N SER A 113 1.04 -20.53 -6.57
CA SER A 113 1.17 -19.61 -7.70
C SER A 113 0.01 -19.74 -8.68
N ALA A 114 -0.48 -20.96 -8.93
CA ALA A 114 -1.60 -21.19 -9.83
C ALA A 114 -2.89 -20.57 -9.26
N GLN A 115 -3.16 -20.77 -7.97
CA GLN A 115 -4.31 -20.19 -7.26
C GLN A 115 -4.33 -18.66 -7.37
N HIS A 116 -3.19 -18.01 -7.10
CA HIS A 116 -3.05 -16.56 -7.21
C HIS A 116 -3.29 -16.06 -8.64
N LEU A 117 -2.67 -16.72 -9.62
CA LEU A 117 -2.82 -16.35 -11.04
C LEU A 117 -4.25 -16.52 -11.53
N LEU A 118 -4.93 -17.58 -11.08
CA LEU A 118 -6.32 -17.86 -11.40
C LEU A 118 -7.27 -16.81 -10.82
N ASN A 119 -7.09 -16.41 -9.56
CA ASN A 119 -7.91 -15.35 -8.97
C ASN A 119 -7.67 -14.00 -9.63
N ASN A 120 -6.42 -13.68 -9.95
CA ASN A 120 -6.10 -12.48 -10.73
C ASN A 120 -6.82 -12.54 -12.08
N LYS A 121 -6.73 -13.67 -12.79
CA LYS A 121 -7.39 -13.90 -14.09
C LYS A 121 -8.90 -13.73 -14.02
N LEU A 122 -9.54 -14.26 -12.98
CA LEU A 122 -10.98 -14.10 -12.78
C LEU A 122 -11.38 -12.62 -12.68
N GLN A 123 -10.60 -11.79 -11.98
CA GLN A 123 -10.92 -10.37 -11.79
C GLN A 123 -10.77 -9.53 -13.07
N TYR A 124 -9.76 -9.79 -13.92
CA TYR A 124 -9.54 -9.02 -15.16
C TYR A 124 -10.13 -9.67 -16.43
N GLU A 125 -10.59 -10.92 -16.39
CA GLU A 125 -11.32 -11.57 -17.49
C GLU A 125 -12.82 -11.85 -17.19
N GLY A 126 -13.23 -11.82 -15.92
CA GLY A 126 -14.61 -12.09 -15.48
C GLY A 126 -15.04 -13.55 -15.62
N ASN A 127 -14.19 -14.40 -16.21
CA ASN A 127 -14.51 -15.77 -16.59
C ASN A 127 -13.31 -16.69 -16.37
N LEU A 128 -13.58 -17.91 -15.94
CA LEU A 128 -12.64 -19.03 -15.95
C LEU A 128 -13.29 -20.24 -16.61
N PHE A 129 -12.60 -20.82 -17.59
CA PHE A 129 -13.02 -22.03 -18.29
C PHE A 129 -12.05 -23.15 -17.97
N PHE A 130 -12.42 -23.99 -17.01
CA PHE A 130 -11.64 -25.17 -16.65
C PHE A 130 -11.96 -26.31 -17.60
N ALA A 131 -10.98 -26.73 -18.40
CA ALA A 131 -11.06 -27.95 -19.19
C ALA A 131 -10.58 -29.13 -18.33
N LEU A 132 -11.50 -30.06 -18.05
CA LEU A 132 -11.28 -31.23 -17.22
C LEU A 132 -11.08 -32.44 -18.12
N PHE A 133 -9.82 -32.84 -18.30
CA PHE A 133 -9.45 -34.03 -19.06
C PHE A 133 -9.52 -35.25 -18.17
N THR A 134 -10.26 -36.28 -18.57
CA THR A 134 -10.35 -37.54 -17.80
C THR A 134 -9.60 -38.65 -18.55
N ASP A 135 -8.74 -39.40 -17.85
CA ASP A 135 -8.12 -40.61 -18.39
C ASP A 135 -8.98 -41.87 -18.18
N ASP A 136 -8.56 -43.00 -18.75
CA ASP A 136 -9.29 -44.28 -18.65
C ASP A 136 -9.37 -44.81 -17.20
N GLU A 137 -8.49 -44.35 -16.32
CA GLU A 137 -8.53 -44.66 -14.89
C GLU A 137 -9.39 -43.67 -14.10
N GLY A 138 -10.05 -42.71 -14.74
CA GLY A 138 -10.85 -41.68 -14.08
C GLY A 138 -10.01 -40.64 -13.31
N ASN A 139 -8.70 -40.51 -13.53
CA ASN A 139 -7.93 -39.36 -13.03
C ASN A 139 -8.21 -38.13 -13.91
N VAL A 140 -8.44 -36.99 -13.26
CA VAL A 140 -8.79 -35.72 -13.89
C VAL A 140 -7.59 -34.78 -13.88
N ARG A 141 -7.27 -34.24 -15.05
CA ARG A 141 -6.25 -33.20 -15.24
C ARG A 141 -6.91 -31.90 -15.64
N VAL A 142 -6.61 -30.84 -14.90
CA VAL A 142 -7.19 -29.51 -15.11
C VAL A 142 -6.33 -28.69 -16.06
N ARG A 143 -6.96 -28.05 -17.04
CA ARG A 143 -6.38 -27.01 -17.90
C ARG A 143 -7.31 -25.81 -17.94
N ILE A 144 -6.79 -24.67 -18.38
CA ILE A 144 -7.54 -23.42 -18.43
C ILE A 144 -7.52 -22.90 -19.86
N PHE A 145 -8.69 -22.65 -20.42
CA PHE A 145 -8.81 -21.89 -21.67
C PHE A 145 -8.81 -20.39 -21.38
N ASN A 146 -8.25 -19.60 -22.29
CA ASN A 146 -8.39 -18.16 -22.21
C ASN A 146 -9.79 -17.75 -22.65
N THR A 147 -10.37 -16.75 -22.00
CA THR A 147 -11.70 -16.25 -22.35
C THR A 147 -11.78 -15.80 -23.82
N GLU A 148 -10.67 -15.29 -24.39
CA GLU A 148 -10.60 -14.88 -25.80
C GLU A 148 -10.72 -16.04 -26.82
N GLU A 149 -10.42 -17.27 -26.39
CA GLU A 149 -10.48 -18.48 -27.21
C GLU A 149 -11.91 -19.02 -27.30
N ILE A 150 -12.77 -18.71 -26.31
CA ILE A 150 -14.18 -19.08 -26.32
C ILE A 150 -14.95 -18.12 -27.23
N ALA A 151 -15.57 -18.66 -28.27
CA ALA A 151 -16.32 -17.90 -29.26
C ALA A 151 -17.81 -17.77 -28.88
N ASP A 152 -18.40 -18.81 -28.29
CA ASP A 152 -19.80 -18.78 -27.83
C ASP A 152 -20.06 -19.88 -26.78
N VAL A 153 -21.08 -19.67 -25.95
CA VAL A 153 -21.67 -20.69 -25.08
C VAL A 153 -23.03 -21.07 -25.66
N ILE A 154 -23.17 -22.33 -26.04
CA ILE A 154 -24.38 -22.89 -26.62
C ILE A 154 -25.19 -23.50 -25.48
N ASN A 155 -26.29 -22.84 -25.15
CA ASN A 155 -27.22 -23.32 -24.13
C ASN A 155 -28.25 -24.27 -24.73
N ASP A 156 -28.91 -25.02 -23.87
CA ASP A 156 -30.04 -25.85 -24.22
C ASP A 156 -31.17 -25.02 -24.85
N ALA A 157 -31.86 -25.59 -25.83
CA ALA A 157 -33.01 -24.96 -26.48
C ALA A 157 -34.22 -24.86 -25.54
N ASP A 158 -34.38 -25.84 -24.64
CA ASP A 158 -35.49 -25.91 -23.69
C ASP A 158 -35.15 -25.27 -22.33
N ASP A 159 -33.86 -25.10 -22.02
CA ASP A 159 -33.37 -24.48 -20.78
C ASP A 159 -32.19 -23.52 -21.04
N ARG A 160 -32.51 -22.23 -21.17
CA ARG A 160 -31.52 -21.17 -21.43
C ARG A 160 -30.44 -21.03 -20.35
N MET A 161 -30.68 -21.55 -19.13
CA MET A 161 -29.71 -21.48 -18.03
C MET A 161 -28.71 -22.64 -18.06
N ARG A 162 -28.91 -23.63 -18.93
CA ARG A 162 -28.09 -24.84 -19.02
C ARG A 162 -27.12 -24.77 -20.20
N PRO A 163 -25.82 -24.55 -19.97
CA PRO A 163 -24.82 -24.69 -21.01
C PRO A 163 -24.74 -26.16 -21.47
N ARG A 164 -24.64 -26.37 -22.78
CA ARG A 164 -24.43 -27.71 -23.36
C ARG A 164 -23.05 -27.82 -23.98
N PHE A 165 -22.65 -26.81 -24.75
CA PHE A 165 -21.36 -26.80 -25.44
C PHE A 165 -20.71 -25.43 -25.42
N TYR A 166 -19.39 -25.43 -25.34
CA TYR A 166 -18.55 -24.26 -25.48
C TYR A 166 -17.84 -24.33 -26.84
N LYS A 167 -18.06 -23.31 -27.67
CA LYS A 167 -17.42 -23.21 -28.99
C LYS A 167 -16.07 -22.55 -28.84
N VAL A 168 -14.98 -23.29 -29.04
CA VAL A 168 -13.60 -22.81 -28.84
C VAL A 168 -12.89 -22.64 -30.19
N GLY A 169 -12.32 -21.46 -30.41
CA GLY A 169 -11.50 -21.14 -31.58
C GLY A 169 -10.05 -21.56 -31.37
N VAL A 170 -9.65 -22.68 -31.98
CA VAL A 170 -8.30 -23.22 -31.88
C VAL A 170 -7.48 -22.84 -33.10
N ARG A 171 -6.23 -22.43 -32.88
CA ARG A 171 -5.20 -22.30 -33.92
C ARG A 171 -4.05 -23.19 -33.53
N ASP A 172 -3.74 -24.19 -34.35
CA ASP A 172 -2.59 -25.05 -34.11
C ASP A 172 -1.34 -24.20 -34.41
N LYS A 173 -0.51 -24.00 -33.38
CA LYS A 173 0.79 -23.34 -33.49
C LYS A 173 1.85 -24.40 -33.25
N ARG A 174 2.59 -24.77 -34.29
CA ARG A 174 3.72 -25.70 -34.17
C ARG A 174 5.01 -24.94 -34.37
N TYR A 175 5.94 -25.09 -33.42
CA TYR A 175 7.25 -24.48 -33.57
C TYR A 175 8.05 -25.27 -34.59
N ASN A 176 8.50 -24.58 -35.64
CA ASN A 176 9.34 -25.13 -36.67
C ASN A 176 10.79 -24.75 -36.36
N PHE A 177 11.53 -25.69 -35.77
CA PHE A 177 12.94 -25.51 -35.40
C PHE A 177 13.85 -25.26 -36.61
N MET A 178 13.41 -25.59 -37.84
CA MET A 178 14.20 -25.36 -39.05
C MET A 178 14.05 -23.92 -39.57
N SER A 179 12.87 -23.32 -39.45
CA SER A 179 12.61 -21.95 -39.88
C SER A 179 12.67 -20.92 -38.73
N ASP A 180 12.97 -21.38 -37.51
CA ASP A 180 12.97 -20.60 -36.27
C ASP A 180 11.69 -19.77 -36.09
N SER A 181 10.55 -20.35 -36.49
CA SER A 181 9.25 -19.66 -36.51
C SER A 181 8.09 -20.61 -36.20
N TYR A 182 6.93 -20.05 -35.87
CA TYR A 182 5.71 -20.84 -35.65
C TYR A 182 4.93 -21.00 -36.96
N ASP A 183 4.65 -22.25 -37.33
CA ASP A 183 3.67 -22.57 -38.35
C ASP A 183 2.27 -22.48 -37.72
N ILE A 184 1.44 -21.56 -38.21
CA ILE A 184 0.11 -21.24 -37.66
C ILE A 184 -0.97 -21.74 -38.63
N SER A 185 -1.84 -22.64 -38.16
CA SER A 185 -2.97 -23.12 -38.95
C SER A 185 -4.09 -22.09 -39.08
N PHE A 186 -5.00 -22.31 -40.05
CA PHE A 186 -6.29 -21.64 -40.06
C PHE A 186 -7.05 -21.90 -38.74
N GLN A 187 -7.87 -20.93 -38.35
CA GLN A 187 -8.69 -21.04 -37.15
C GLN A 187 -9.80 -22.08 -37.36
N LYS A 188 -9.79 -23.13 -36.54
CA LYS A 188 -10.84 -24.15 -36.48
C LYS A 188 -11.68 -23.97 -35.22
N TYR A 189 -12.94 -24.39 -35.27
CA TYR A 189 -13.82 -24.38 -34.10
C TYR A 189 -14.00 -25.81 -33.59
N ILE A 190 -13.75 -25.99 -32.29
CA ILE A 190 -13.96 -27.24 -31.56
C ILE A 190 -15.02 -26.99 -30.49
N TYR A 191 -15.95 -27.92 -30.33
CA TYR A 191 -17.03 -27.87 -29.35
C TYR A 191 -16.67 -28.78 -28.18
N TYR A 192 -16.57 -28.20 -26.99
CA TYR A 192 -16.35 -28.95 -25.76
C TYR A 192 -17.68 -29.04 -24.99
N PRO A 193 -18.08 -30.24 -24.53
CA PRO A 193 -19.27 -30.39 -23.69
C PRO A 193 -19.09 -29.71 -22.33
N ASP A 194 -20.20 -29.29 -21.72
CA ASP A 194 -20.25 -28.90 -20.31
C ASP A 194 -20.01 -30.11 -19.39
N LYS A 195 -19.50 -29.89 -18.18
CA LYS A 195 -19.26 -30.96 -17.19
C LYS A 195 -20.51 -31.76 -16.85
N ASP A 196 -21.69 -31.15 -16.95
CA ASP A 196 -22.98 -31.80 -16.69
C ASP A 196 -23.64 -32.33 -17.97
N ASN A 197 -22.95 -32.27 -19.12
CA ASN A 197 -23.48 -32.73 -20.41
C ASN A 197 -22.97 -34.13 -20.77
N PHE A 198 -23.88 -35.10 -20.81
CA PHE A 198 -23.54 -36.53 -20.87
C PHE A 198 -23.83 -37.22 -22.21
N ASN A 199 -24.65 -36.64 -23.09
CA ASN A 199 -25.02 -37.24 -24.38
C ASN A 199 -24.53 -36.40 -25.57
N VAL A 200 -23.23 -36.40 -25.82
CA VAL A 200 -22.66 -35.62 -26.94
C VAL A 200 -23.11 -36.16 -28.30
N GLU A 201 -23.40 -37.45 -28.39
CA GLU A 201 -23.78 -38.17 -29.62
C GLU A 201 -25.17 -37.76 -30.15
N ASP A 202 -26.07 -37.29 -29.28
CA ASP A 202 -27.46 -36.94 -29.64
C ASP A 202 -27.57 -35.66 -30.49
N TYR A 203 -26.50 -34.84 -30.52
CA TYR A 203 -26.54 -33.49 -31.10
C TYR A 203 -26.02 -33.41 -32.55
N ASN A 204 -25.72 -34.55 -33.21
CA ASN A 204 -25.23 -34.61 -34.59
C ASN A 204 -24.04 -33.68 -34.89
N ILE A 205 -23.17 -33.44 -33.91
CA ILE A 205 -21.95 -32.64 -34.09
C ILE A 205 -20.91 -33.53 -34.79
N PRO A 206 -20.25 -33.06 -35.87
CA PRO A 206 -19.22 -33.85 -36.54
C PRO A 206 -18.11 -34.25 -35.57
N GLU A 207 -17.70 -35.52 -35.59
CA GLU A 207 -16.75 -36.09 -34.62
C GLU A 207 -15.41 -35.35 -34.64
N GLU A 208 -14.96 -34.85 -35.81
CA GLU A 208 -13.73 -34.08 -35.92
C GLU A 208 -13.78 -32.69 -35.26
N LYS A 209 -14.98 -32.22 -34.90
CA LYS A 209 -15.20 -30.93 -34.24
C LYS A 209 -15.50 -31.08 -32.74
N ILE A 210 -15.59 -32.28 -32.21
CA ILE A 210 -15.80 -32.50 -30.78
C ILE A 210 -14.44 -32.52 -30.07
N GLY A 211 -14.33 -31.78 -28.96
CA GLY A 211 -13.17 -31.85 -28.07
C GLY A 211 -13.10 -33.19 -27.38
N LYS A 212 -12.18 -34.07 -27.82
CA LYS A 212 -12.08 -35.43 -27.27
C LYS A 212 -11.55 -35.43 -25.84
N GLY A 213 -12.25 -36.15 -24.95
CA GLY A 213 -11.81 -36.48 -23.59
C GLY A 213 -11.80 -35.32 -22.59
N ALA A 214 -12.39 -34.16 -22.93
CA ALA A 214 -12.45 -33.00 -22.06
C ALA A 214 -13.85 -32.41 -21.97
N VAL A 215 -14.28 -32.12 -20.75
CA VAL A 215 -15.46 -31.30 -20.46
C VAL A 215 -15.03 -29.93 -19.95
N ILE A 216 -15.90 -28.93 -20.05
CA ILE A 216 -15.65 -27.60 -19.52
C ILE A 216 -16.53 -27.32 -18.30
N PHE A 217 -15.88 -26.82 -17.24
CA PHE A 217 -16.53 -26.18 -16.10
C PHE A 217 -16.30 -24.67 -16.20
N HIS A 218 -17.39 -23.91 -16.38
CA HIS A 218 -17.35 -22.46 -16.54
C HIS A 218 -17.74 -21.74 -15.25
N VAL A 219 -16.87 -20.84 -14.82
CA VAL A 219 -17.12 -19.90 -13.73
C VAL A 219 -17.20 -18.49 -14.32
N LYS A 220 -18.26 -17.75 -13.98
CA LYS A 220 -18.47 -16.36 -14.39
C LYS A 220 -18.81 -15.50 -13.19
N ILE A 221 -18.31 -14.26 -13.19
CA ILE A 221 -18.63 -13.25 -12.17
C ILE A 221 -19.15 -11.97 -12.82
N ASN A 222 -19.81 -11.12 -12.02
CA ASN A 222 -20.26 -9.79 -12.42
C ASN A 222 -21.11 -9.84 -13.73
N CYS A 223 -22.16 -10.65 -13.73
CA CYS A 223 -23.08 -10.81 -14.84
C CYS A 223 -24.50 -11.10 -14.35
N ASP A 224 -25.49 -10.97 -15.24
CA ASP A 224 -26.83 -11.48 -15.00
C ASP A 224 -26.84 -13.02 -15.00
N ILE A 225 -27.86 -13.61 -14.36
CA ILE A 225 -28.05 -15.06 -14.35
C ILE A 225 -28.16 -15.66 -15.76
N ASN A 226 -28.75 -14.92 -16.72
CA ASN A 226 -28.93 -15.38 -18.11
C ASN A 226 -27.78 -15.00 -19.05
N ASP A 227 -26.82 -14.19 -18.60
CA ASP A 227 -25.70 -13.78 -19.44
C ASP A 227 -24.81 -14.99 -19.76
N LYS A 228 -24.37 -15.11 -21.01
CA LYS A 228 -23.49 -16.21 -21.42
C LYS A 228 -22.08 -16.10 -20.84
N PHE A 229 -21.62 -14.88 -20.56
CA PHE A 229 -20.27 -14.59 -20.07
C PHE A 229 -20.31 -13.61 -18.89
N GLY A 230 -19.32 -13.73 -18.02
CA GLY A 230 -18.98 -12.76 -16.99
C GLY A 230 -18.34 -11.51 -17.56
N ILE A 231 -18.37 -10.42 -16.78
CA ILE A 231 -17.68 -9.16 -17.10
C ILE A 231 -16.56 -8.96 -16.08
N PRO A 232 -15.34 -8.60 -16.49
CA PRO A 232 -14.26 -8.28 -15.55
C PRO A 232 -14.71 -7.25 -14.50
N GLU A 233 -14.41 -7.48 -13.23
CA GLU A 233 -14.68 -6.47 -12.19
C GLU A 233 -13.92 -5.18 -12.46
N LEU A 234 -12.66 -5.33 -12.91
CA LEU A 234 -11.78 -4.21 -13.26
C LEU A 234 -12.40 -3.30 -14.33
N TYR A 235 -13.26 -3.83 -15.20
CA TYR A 235 -13.94 -3.04 -16.24
C TYR A 235 -14.82 -1.94 -15.64
N ARG A 236 -15.45 -2.18 -14.48
CA ARG A 236 -16.32 -1.20 -13.79
C ARG A 236 -15.58 0.09 -13.41
N GLY A 237 -14.28 0.00 -13.11
CA GLY A 237 -13.46 1.13 -12.71
C GLY A 237 -12.53 1.67 -13.80
N ILE A 238 -12.51 1.06 -15.00
CA ILE A 238 -11.42 1.30 -15.96
C ILE A 238 -11.40 2.73 -16.51
N ASP A 239 -12.58 3.34 -16.67
CA ASP A 239 -12.70 4.72 -17.14
C ASP A 239 -12.23 5.72 -16.08
N TRP A 240 -12.50 5.43 -14.81
CA TRP A 240 -12.00 6.21 -13.67
C TRP A 240 -10.50 6.06 -13.49
N ILE A 241 -9.95 4.85 -13.70
CA ILE A 241 -8.50 4.60 -13.69
C ILE A 241 -7.83 5.37 -14.84
N ARG A 242 -8.46 5.43 -16.02
CA ARG A 242 -7.97 6.21 -17.16
C ARG A 242 -8.03 7.71 -16.87
N ALA A 243 -9.16 8.22 -16.40
CA ALA A 243 -9.33 9.62 -16.04
C ALA A 243 -8.32 10.05 -14.97
N HIS A 244 -8.10 9.22 -13.95
CA HIS A 244 -7.07 9.44 -12.94
C HIS A 244 -5.66 9.54 -13.56
N ARG A 245 -5.31 8.63 -14.47
CA ARG A 245 -4.01 8.67 -15.19
C ARG A 245 -3.86 9.94 -16.02
N ASP A 246 -4.88 10.28 -16.79
CA ASP A 246 -4.84 11.42 -17.73
C ASP A 246 -4.75 12.73 -16.96
N MET A 247 -5.55 12.88 -15.91
CA MET A 247 -5.49 14.03 -15.02
C MET A 247 -4.14 14.16 -14.31
N ALA A 248 -3.54 13.05 -13.89
CA ALA A 248 -2.20 13.06 -13.30
C ALA A 248 -1.14 13.50 -14.32
N GLY A 249 -1.26 13.04 -15.57
CA GLY A 249 -0.40 13.45 -16.68
C GLY A 249 -0.56 14.93 -17.05
N ASP A 250 -1.79 15.43 -17.07
CA ASP A 250 -2.11 16.83 -17.33
C ASP A 250 -1.58 17.73 -16.21
N LEU A 251 -1.74 17.33 -14.95
CA LEU A 251 -1.19 18.06 -13.81
C LEU A 251 0.34 18.08 -13.86
N ALA A 252 0.98 16.95 -14.17
CA ALA A 252 2.43 16.90 -14.35
C ALA A 252 2.90 17.81 -15.51
N THR A 253 2.13 17.85 -16.61
CA THR A 253 2.40 18.71 -17.76
C THR A 253 2.21 20.19 -17.42
N LEU A 254 1.16 20.52 -16.67
CA LEU A 254 0.90 21.86 -16.16
C LEU A 254 2.03 22.31 -15.25
N ILE A 255 2.41 21.51 -14.26
CA ILE A 255 3.54 21.78 -13.36
C ILE A 255 4.82 21.98 -14.16
N LYS A 256 5.10 21.11 -15.14
CA LYS A 256 6.26 21.24 -16.03
C LYS A 256 6.21 22.55 -16.82
N SER A 257 5.06 22.92 -17.38
CA SER A 257 4.90 24.17 -18.13
C SER A 257 5.07 25.40 -17.23
N LEU A 258 4.52 25.39 -16.03
CA LEU A 258 4.65 26.47 -15.05
C LEU A 258 6.11 26.60 -14.59
N SER A 259 6.82 25.48 -14.43
CA SER A 259 8.26 25.49 -14.12
C SER A 259 9.15 26.08 -15.23
N THR A 260 8.62 26.27 -16.46
CA THR A 260 9.36 26.97 -17.52
C THR A 260 9.45 28.48 -17.33
N LEU A 261 8.60 29.07 -16.49
CA LEU A 261 8.58 30.51 -16.21
C LEU A 261 9.09 30.75 -14.79
N ALA A 262 10.38 31.11 -14.63
CA ALA A 262 10.93 31.40 -13.30
C ALA A 262 10.81 32.88 -12.91
N TRP A 263 10.83 33.82 -13.87
CA TRP A 263 10.88 35.25 -13.55
C TRP A 263 10.07 36.09 -14.54
N LYS A 264 9.19 36.96 -14.01
CA LYS A 264 8.52 38.04 -14.76
C LYS A 264 9.33 39.33 -14.58
N LYS A 265 9.89 39.88 -15.66
CA LYS A 265 10.63 41.15 -15.61
C LYS A 265 9.82 42.25 -16.29
N LYS A 266 9.22 43.13 -15.47
CA LYS A 266 8.49 44.32 -15.94
C LYS A 266 9.49 45.45 -16.18
N VAL A 267 9.55 45.97 -17.40
CA VAL A 267 10.48 47.05 -17.79
C VAL A 267 9.69 48.31 -18.12
N LYS A 268 9.99 49.43 -17.46
CA LYS A 268 9.46 50.75 -17.83
C LYS A 268 10.26 51.27 -19.02
N GLY A 269 9.74 51.12 -20.24
CA GLY A 269 10.43 51.52 -21.47
C GLY A 269 9.58 51.39 -22.73
N THR A 270 10.06 51.95 -23.85
CA THR A 270 9.38 51.89 -25.15
C THR A 270 9.44 50.48 -25.78
N PRO A 271 8.54 50.11 -26.71
CA PRO A 271 8.55 48.79 -27.36
C PRO A 271 9.90 48.39 -27.99
N ALA A 272 10.68 49.38 -28.45
CA ALA A 272 12.02 49.18 -28.98
C ALA A 272 13.02 48.75 -27.88
N GLN A 273 12.91 49.30 -26.66
CA GLN A 273 13.77 48.94 -25.53
C GLN A 273 13.47 47.54 -25.00
N VAL A 274 12.19 47.14 -24.99
CA VAL A 274 11.77 45.77 -24.63
C VAL A 274 12.29 44.75 -25.64
N THR A 275 12.25 45.08 -26.93
CA THR A 275 12.79 44.22 -28.00
C THR A 275 14.31 44.11 -27.93
N ALA A 276 15.02 45.20 -27.64
CA ALA A 276 16.48 45.20 -27.47
C ALA A 276 16.95 44.36 -26.27
N LEU A 277 16.24 44.44 -25.13
CA LEU A 277 16.50 43.60 -23.95
C LEU A 277 16.22 42.12 -24.23
N LYS A 278 15.13 41.81 -24.94
CA LYS A 278 14.80 40.44 -25.39
C LYS A 278 15.91 39.87 -26.29
N SER A 279 16.41 40.67 -27.23
CA SER A 279 17.51 40.28 -28.13
C SER A 279 18.85 40.13 -27.41
N ALA A 280 19.19 41.00 -26.45
CA ALA A 280 20.45 40.96 -25.70
C ALA A 280 20.56 39.76 -24.72
N LEU A 281 19.42 39.20 -24.30
CA LEU A 281 19.37 38.00 -23.46
C LEU A 281 19.25 36.72 -24.28
N ASN A 282 18.51 36.75 -25.40
CA ASN A 282 18.48 35.63 -26.36
C ASN A 282 19.82 35.42 -27.06
N SER A 283 20.63 36.47 -27.24
CA SER A 283 21.98 36.36 -27.83
C SER A 283 23.00 35.64 -26.95
N LYS A 284 22.63 35.23 -25.72
CA LYS A 284 23.45 34.36 -24.86
C LYS A 284 23.05 32.88 -24.90
N ILE A 285 22.06 32.50 -25.70
CA ILE A 285 21.57 31.13 -25.79
C ILE A 285 21.74 30.64 -27.24
N ASP A 286 22.65 29.68 -27.39
CA ASP A 286 23.07 29.12 -28.68
C ASP A 286 21.89 28.52 -29.48
N MET A 287 21.86 28.81 -30.78
CA MET A 287 20.62 29.02 -31.53
C MET A 287 20.28 27.87 -32.51
N THR A 288 20.35 26.61 -32.08
CA THR A 288 20.04 25.49 -33.00
C THR A 288 18.90 24.56 -32.62
N ASN A 289 18.50 24.37 -31.35
CA ASN A 289 17.21 23.71 -31.05
C ASN A 289 16.90 23.66 -29.54
N ARG A 290 16.17 24.62 -28.96
CA ARG A 290 15.61 24.42 -27.61
C ARG A 290 14.21 24.99 -27.44
N THR A 291 13.28 24.06 -27.20
CA THR A 291 12.16 24.24 -26.27
C THR A 291 12.61 25.08 -25.08
N VAL A 292 11.79 26.03 -24.66
CA VAL A 292 12.10 26.97 -23.58
C VAL A 292 12.54 26.16 -22.34
N ALA A 293 13.79 26.34 -21.90
CA ALA A 293 14.33 25.59 -20.76
C ALA A 293 13.57 25.97 -19.47
N ALA A 294 13.44 25.02 -18.54
CA ALA A 294 12.90 25.27 -17.22
C ALA A 294 13.62 26.48 -16.58
N GLY A 295 12.85 27.46 -16.10
CA GLY A 295 13.38 28.69 -15.50
C GLY A 295 13.72 29.86 -16.43
N SER A 296 13.02 30.00 -17.56
CA SER A 296 13.17 31.14 -18.47
C SER A 296 12.54 32.45 -17.95
N VAL A 297 12.91 33.58 -18.57
CA VAL A 297 12.48 34.93 -18.18
C VAL A 297 11.50 35.49 -19.21
N GLN A 298 10.31 35.93 -18.75
CA GLN A 298 9.28 36.58 -19.58
C GLN A 298 9.38 38.11 -19.49
N TYR A 299 9.30 38.79 -20.64
CA TYR A 299 9.40 40.26 -20.77
C TYR A 299 8.08 40.87 -21.22
N GLU A 300 7.63 41.90 -20.52
CA GLU A 300 6.37 42.62 -20.79
C GLU A 300 6.59 44.14 -20.76
N ASN A 301 5.82 44.86 -21.58
CA ASN A 301 5.76 46.32 -21.56
C ASN A 301 4.55 46.80 -20.71
N GLU A 302 4.43 48.10 -20.45
CA GLU A 302 3.37 48.67 -19.60
C GLU A 302 1.96 48.57 -20.22
N GLY A 303 1.83 48.24 -21.51
CA GLY A 303 0.56 48.11 -22.24
C GLY A 303 0.16 46.67 -22.61
N ILE A 304 0.98 45.67 -22.28
CA ILE A 304 0.74 44.24 -22.50
C ILE A 304 1.06 43.57 -21.17
N ASP A 305 0.04 43.43 -20.32
CA ASP A 305 0.11 42.62 -19.11
C ASP A 305 -0.28 41.19 -19.47
N THR A 306 0.68 40.29 -19.51
CA THR A 306 0.40 38.85 -19.63
C THR A 306 0.58 38.28 -18.24
N GLU A 307 -0.49 38.27 -17.46
CA GLU A 307 -0.49 37.48 -16.23
C GLU A 307 -0.35 36.01 -16.65
N PRO A 308 0.57 35.21 -16.07
CA PRO A 308 0.40 33.77 -16.16
C PRO A 308 -1.02 33.51 -15.70
N ILE A 309 -1.77 32.64 -16.40
CA ILE A 309 -3.10 32.27 -15.96
C ILE A 309 -2.93 31.84 -14.50
N ASN A 310 -3.33 32.73 -13.60
CA ASN A 310 -3.37 32.45 -12.20
C ASN A 310 -4.52 31.46 -12.19
N THR A 311 -4.18 30.17 -12.24
CA THR A 311 -5.14 29.16 -11.83
C THR A 311 -5.35 29.55 -10.39
N PRO A 312 -6.44 30.30 -10.06
CA PRO A 312 -6.62 30.78 -8.70
C PRO A 312 -6.46 29.56 -7.83
N THR A 313 -5.86 29.64 -6.64
CA THR A 313 -5.57 28.54 -5.70
C THR A 313 -6.52 27.32 -5.68
N GLY A 314 -7.76 27.46 -6.16
CA GLY A 314 -8.61 26.40 -6.69
C GLY A 314 -8.09 25.54 -7.88
N GLY A 315 -7.22 25.91 -8.81
CA GLY A 315 -6.87 25.06 -9.98
C GLY A 315 -5.96 23.88 -9.64
N VAL A 316 -4.94 24.11 -8.81
CA VAL A 316 -4.11 23.01 -8.24
C VAL A 316 -4.93 22.19 -7.26
N LYS A 317 -5.80 22.84 -6.46
CA LYS A 317 -6.69 22.16 -5.51
C LYS A 317 -7.78 21.33 -6.19
N ILE A 318 -8.38 21.81 -7.29
CA ILE A 318 -9.28 21.06 -8.18
C ILE A 318 -8.50 19.90 -8.82
N GLY A 319 -7.22 20.13 -9.13
CA GLY A 319 -6.27 19.10 -9.56
C GLY A 319 -6.14 17.96 -8.54
N THR A 320 -5.75 18.28 -7.31
CA THR A 320 -5.52 17.30 -6.24
C THR A 320 -6.81 16.66 -5.72
N ASP A 321 -7.86 17.46 -5.54
CA ASP A 321 -9.17 16.99 -5.08
C ASP A 321 -9.81 16.13 -6.17
N GLY A 322 -9.73 16.54 -7.44
CA GLY A 322 -10.23 15.75 -8.57
C GLY A 322 -9.48 14.44 -8.74
N LEU A 323 -8.15 14.42 -8.60
CA LEU A 323 -7.38 13.17 -8.58
C LEU A 323 -7.88 12.22 -7.49
N ARG A 324 -8.09 12.74 -6.28
CA ARG A 324 -8.65 11.96 -5.17
C ARG A 324 -10.06 11.47 -5.48
N GLN A 325 -10.94 12.30 -6.04
CA GLN A 325 -12.30 11.89 -6.43
C GLN A 325 -12.29 10.77 -7.47
N MET A 326 -11.40 10.83 -8.47
CA MET A 326 -11.24 9.75 -9.45
C MET A 326 -10.76 8.46 -8.77
N LYS A 327 -9.81 8.54 -7.83
CA LYS A 327 -9.35 7.40 -7.02
C LYS A 327 -10.49 6.83 -6.16
N LEU A 328 -11.33 7.67 -5.56
CA LEU A 328 -12.49 7.23 -4.77
C LEU A 328 -13.52 6.47 -5.62
N MET A 329 -13.71 6.86 -6.88
CA MET A 329 -14.54 6.06 -7.81
C MET A 329 -13.95 4.68 -8.09
N VAL A 330 -12.61 4.56 -8.17
CA VAL A 330 -11.92 3.27 -8.26
C VAL A 330 -12.10 2.46 -6.96
N CYS A 331 -12.02 3.09 -5.79
CA CYS A 331 -12.29 2.46 -4.50
C CYS A 331 -13.74 1.93 -4.44
N SER A 332 -14.71 2.73 -4.89
CA SER A 332 -16.11 2.33 -4.98
C SER A 332 -16.33 1.17 -5.96
N ALA A 333 -15.65 1.17 -7.11
CA ALA A 333 -15.76 0.09 -8.10
C ALA A 333 -15.13 -1.21 -7.60
N SER A 334 -14.03 -1.11 -6.86
CA SER A 334 -13.30 -2.26 -6.30
C SER A 334 -13.88 -2.80 -5.01
N GLY A 335 -14.64 -2.00 -4.26
CA GLY A 335 -15.05 -2.32 -2.90
C GLY A 335 -13.89 -2.36 -1.90
N ILE A 336 -12.77 -1.71 -2.23
CA ILE A 336 -11.57 -1.60 -1.39
C ILE A 336 -11.45 -0.15 -0.92
N PHE A 337 -11.17 0.05 0.37
CA PHE A 337 -11.07 1.39 0.95
C PHE A 337 -9.78 2.12 0.56
N GLU A 338 -9.85 3.46 0.56
CA GLU A 338 -8.80 4.36 0.07
C GLU A 338 -7.43 4.13 0.75
N HIS A 339 -7.43 3.79 2.04
CA HIS A 339 -6.21 3.60 2.83
C HIS A 339 -5.40 2.39 2.41
N TYR A 340 -6.05 1.33 1.90
CA TYR A 340 -5.35 0.17 1.34
C TYR A 340 -4.65 0.48 0.02
N PHE A 341 -5.02 1.57 -0.67
CA PHE A 341 -4.30 2.09 -1.85
C PHE A 341 -3.16 3.06 -1.47
N GLY A 342 -2.71 3.06 -0.22
CA GLY A 342 -1.50 3.78 0.23
C GLY A 342 -1.73 5.20 0.78
N ASP A 343 -2.95 5.56 1.16
CA ASP A 343 -3.23 6.86 1.82
C ASP A 343 -3.82 6.67 3.23
N PRO A 344 -2.98 6.66 4.28
CA PRO A 344 -3.43 6.42 5.66
C PRO A 344 -4.05 7.67 6.33
N SER A 345 -4.14 8.82 5.63
CA SER A 345 -4.49 10.11 6.25
C SER A 345 -5.91 10.21 6.82
N THR A 346 -6.77 9.21 6.60
CA THR A 346 -8.21 9.26 6.92
C THR A 346 -8.69 8.24 7.96
N GLY A 347 -7.83 7.31 8.42
CA GLY A 347 -8.24 6.24 9.33
C GLY A 347 -7.49 6.23 10.65
N ASN A 348 -8.18 6.49 11.76
CA ASN A 348 -7.71 5.98 13.06
C ASN A 348 -8.03 4.46 13.14
N LEU A 349 -7.20 3.67 13.83
CA LEU A 349 -7.30 2.19 13.84
C LEU A 349 -8.71 1.69 14.22
N ALA A 350 -9.33 2.32 15.23
CA ALA A 350 -10.67 1.95 15.71
C ALA A 350 -11.77 2.19 14.66
N THR A 351 -11.67 3.27 13.89
CA THR A 351 -12.63 3.60 12.82
C THR A 351 -12.38 2.69 11.62
N ALA A 352 -11.12 2.42 11.27
CA ALA A 352 -10.77 1.50 10.19
C ALA A 352 -11.36 0.10 10.42
N THR A 353 -11.18 -0.49 11.61
CA THR A 353 -11.76 -1.81 11.94
C THR A 353 -13.29 -1.84 11.83
N SER A 354 -13.97 -0.75 12.19
CA SER A 354 -15.44 -0.66 12.08
C SER A 354 -15.94 -0.45 10.65
N MET A 355 -15.15 0.23 9.80
CA MET A 355 -15.51 0.55 8.42
C MET A 355 -15.14 -0.56 7.43
N GLU A 356 -14.22 -1.46 7.78
CA GLU A 356 -13.70 -2.50 6.89
C GLU A 356 -14.65 -3.69 6.64
N LEU A 357 -15.71 -3.83 7.44
CA LEU A 357 -16.63 -4.97 7.36
C LEU A 357 -17.18 -5.26 5.95
N PRO A 358 -17.61 -4.27 5.13
CA PRO A 358 -18.06 -4.54 3.76
C PRO A 358 -16.95 -5.11 2.86
N MET A 359 -15.71 -4.64 3.03
CA MET A 359 -14.54 -5.12 2.28
C MET A 359 -14.18 -6.55 2.72
N LEU A 360 -14.17 -6.83 4.03
CA LEU A 360 -13.96 -8.19 4.55
C LEU A 360 -15.01 -9.17 4.02
N LYS A 361 -16.29 -8.75 3.97
CA LYS A 361 -17.35 -9.57 3.37
C LYS A 361 -17.11 -9.85 1.89
N LYS A 362 -16.55 -8.90 1.13
CA LYS A 362 -16.14 -9.14 -0.27
C LYS A 362 -15.11 -10.27 -0.34
N PHE A 363 -14.07 -10.24 0.49
CA PHE A 363 -13.03 -11.29 0.48
C PHE A 363 -13.59 -12.65 0.89
N ILE A 364 -14.50 -12.69 1.88
CA ILE A 364 -15.22 -13.93 2.28
C ILE A 364 -16.05 -14.49 1.12
N ILE A 365 -16.74 -13.62 0.35
CA ILE A 365 -17.51 -14.05 -0.83
C ILE A 365 -16.59 -14.74 -1.85
N TYR A 366 -15.38 -14.20 -2.05
CA TYR A 366 -14.39 -14.81 -2.93
C TYR A 366 -13.85 -16.14 -2.38
N GLN A 367 -13.58 -16.24 -1.07
CA GLN A 367 -13.20 -17.52 -0.46
C GLN A 367 -14.31 -18.56 -0.64
N LYS A 368 -15.57 -18.19 -0.42
CA LYS A 368 -16.73 -19.08 -0.64
C LYS A 368 -16.92 -19.46 -2.11
N LEU A 369 -16.66 -18.55 -3.03
CA LEU A 369 -16.68 -18.83 -4.46
C LEU A 369 -15.60 -19.87 -4.81
N TRP A 370 -14.37 -19.68 -4.33
CA TRP A 370 -13.28 -20.62 -4.60
C TRP A 370 -13.44 -21.97 -3.90
N GLU A 371 -14.00 -21.98 -2.69
CA GLU A 371 -14.41 -23.20 -1.98
C GLU A 371 -15.39 -24.01 -2.84
N ALA A 372 -16.42 -23.36 -3.40
CA ALA A 372 -17.38 -24.01 -4.30
C ALA A 372 -16.71 -24.53 -5.59
N ILE A 373 -15.83 -23.74 -6.21
CA ILE A 373 -15.10 -24.13 -7.43
C ILE A 373 -14.22 -25.36 -7.18
N ILE A 374 -13.41 -25.33 -6.12
CA ILE A 374 -12.49 -26.42 -5.79
C ILE A 374 -13.30 -27.67 -5.41
N ASN A 375 -14.35 -27.51 -4.59
CA ASN A 375 -15.21 -28.63 -4.23
C ASN A 375 -15.87 -29.25 -5.47
N GLU A 376 -16.46 -28.47 -6.37
CA GLU A 376 -17.06 -28.99 -7.62
C GLU A 376 -16.06 -29.78 -8.47
N ILE A 377 -14.82 -29.29 -8.62
CA ILE A 377 -13.79 -29.99 -9.40
C ILE A 377 -13.37 -31.30 -8.70
N LEU A 378 -13.25 -31.31 -7.37
CA LEU A 378 -12.91 -32.52 -6.62
C LEU A 378 -14.07 -33.53 -6.60
N GLN A 379 -15.32 -33.07 -6.50
CA GLN A 379 -16.49 -33.93 -6.64
C GLN A 379 -16.57 -34.53 -8.05
N TYR A 380 -16.23 -33.77 -9.08
CA TYR A 380 -16.10 -34.30 -10.44
C TYR A 380 -15.02 -35.38 -10.52
N GLN A 381 -13.84 -35.18 -9.91
CA GLN A 381 -12.80 -36.21 -9.81
C GLN A 381 -13.31 -37.49 -9.11
N ILE A 382 -14.12 -37.37 -8.07
CA ILE A 382 -14.73 -38.54 -7.39
C ILE A 382 -15.74 -39.23 -8.31
N ASN A 383 -16.60 -38.47 -8.99
CA ASN A 383 -17.57 -39.01 -9.95
C ASN A 383 -16.88 -39.82 -11.06
N GLN A 384 -15.78 -39.31 -11.62
CA GLN A 384 -15.04 -40.03 -12.66
C GLN A 384 -14.42 -41.34 -12.16
N LYS A 385 -14.06 -41.43 -10.87
CA LYS A 385 -13.57 -42.68 -10.26
C LYS A 385 -14.67 -43.72 -10.06
N ILE A 386 -15.90 -43.27 -9.79
CA ILE A 386 -17.08 -44.14 -9.74
C ILE A 386 -17.42 -44.63 -11.15
N ASP A 387 -17.44 -43.74 -12.15
CA ASP A 387 -17.69 -44.09 -13.56
C ASP A 387 -16.64 -45.10 -14.09
N ALA A 388 -15.37 -44.98 -13.67
CA ALA A 388 -14.31 -45.93 -14.01
C ALA A 388 -14.37 -47.26 -13.23
N GLY A 389 -15.31 -47.42 -12.29
CA GLY A 389 -15.48 -48.63 -11.47
C GLY A 389 -14.40 -48.84 -10.40
N LEU A 390 -13.56 -47.83 -10.12
CA LEU A 390 -12.49 -47.90 -9.13
C LEU A 390 -12.95 -47.54 -7.71
N LEU A 391 -14.09 -46.86 -7.60
CA LEU A 391 -14.74 -46.54 -6.33
C LEU A 391 -16.14 -47.16 -6.30
N GLU A 392 -16.51 -47.75 -5.17
CA GLU A 392 -17.83 -48.36 -4.99
C GLU A 392 -18.92 -47.29 -5.05
N GLY A 393 -19.81 -47.38 -6.03
CA GLY A 393 -20.93 -46.47 -6.20
C GLY A 393 -21.86 -46.91 -7.32
N SER A 394 -23.08 -46.39 -7.32
CA SER A 394 -24.07 -46.55 -8.38
C SER A 394 -24.22 -45.24 -9.14
N VAL A 395 -24.44 -45.38 -10.44
CA VAL A 395 -24.72 -44.26 -11.34
C VAL A 395 -26.16 -44.43 -11.82
N ASP A 396 -27.03 -43.51 -11.44
CA ASP A 396 -28.40 -43.43 -11.93
C ASP A 396 -28.54 -42.24 -12.88
N TYR A 397 -29.46 -42.32 -13.83
CA TYR A 397 -29.72 -41.27 -14.80
C TYR A 397 -31.09 -40.65 -14.57
N ASP A 398 -31.10 -39.36 -14.22
CA ASP A 398 -32.34 -38.61 -14.11
C ASP A 398 -32.69 -37.97 -15.47
N GLU A 399 -33.64 -38.58 -16.18
CA GLU A 399 -34.14 -38.09 -17.46
C GLU A 399 -34.70 -36.66 -17.38
N LYS A 400 -35.27 -36.24 -16.23
CA LYS A 400 -35.89 -34.92 -16.08
C LYS A 400 -34.86 -33.81 -15.99
N THR A 401 -33.77 -34.06 -15.28
CA THR A 401 -32.68 -33.09 -15.15
C THR A 401 -31.59 -33.30 -16.18
N SER A 402 -31.63 -34.40 -16.94
CA SER A 402 -30.60 -34.84 -17.89
C SER A 402 -29.22 -34.94 -17.25
N ARG A 403 -29.16 -35.39 -15.98
CA ARG A 403 -27.94 -35.47 -15.18
C ARG A 403 -27.72 -36.89 -14.67
N LYS A 404 -26.44 -37.27 -14.57
CA LYS A 404 -26.03 -38.45 -13.81
C LYS A 404 -26.05 -38.14 -12.31
N ILE A 405 -26.69 -39.00 -11.54
CA ILE A 405 -26.68 -38.98 -10.08
C ILE A 405 -25.72 -40.06 -9.62
N TYR A 406 -24.68 -39.64 -8.91
CA TYR A 406 -23.65 -40.53 -8.38
C TYR A 406 -23.91 -40.78 -6.91
N GLU A 407 -24.24 -42.02 -6.57
CA GLU A 407 -24.45 -42.46 -5.19
C GLU A 407 -23.30 -43.37 -4.76
N THR A 408 -22.84 -43.18 -3.53
CA THR A 408 -21.81 -44.01 -2.92
C THR A 408 -22.11 -44.12 -1.42
N SER A 409 -21.66 -45.21 -0.81
CA SER A 409 -21.75 -45.43 0.64
C SER A 409 -20.73 -44.60 1.44
N LEU A 410 -19.77 -43.96 0.76
CA LEU A 410 -18.70 -43.15 1.35
C LEU A 410 -19.15 -41.69 1.57
N ASP A 411 -18.68 -41.06 2.66
CA ASP A 411 -18.84 -39.64 2.97
C ASP A 411 -18.01 -38.78 2.00
N ARG A 412 -18.71 -38.17 1.05
CA ARG A 412 -18.14 -37.28 0.03
C ARG A 412 -17.79 -35.88 0.53
N LEU A 413 -18.01 -35.58 1.80
CA LEU A 413 -17.75 -34.24 2.32
C LEU A 413 -16.25 -33.93 2.33
N ILE A 414 -15.89 -32.86 1.63
CA ILE A 414 -14.52 -32.33 1.54
C ILE A 414 -14.50 -30.99 2.27
N ASP A 415 -13.61 -30.88 3.24
CA ASP A 415 -13.32 -29.66 3.96
C ASP A 415 -12.16 -28.92 3.27
N ILE A 416 -12.35 -27.64 3.00
CA ILE A 416 -11.41 -26.79 2.27
C ILE A 416 -11.13 -25.56 3.11
N ASP A 417 -9.95 -25.54 3.73
CA ASP A 417 -9.53 -24.47 4.61
C ASP A 417 -8.76 -23.39 3.87
N PHE A 418 -9.33 -22.18 3.87
CA PHE A 418 -8.65 -20.95 3.45
C PHE A 418 -7.94 -20.30 4.64
N PRO A 419 -6.85 -19.56 4.41
CA PRO A 419 -6.22 -18.80 5.48
C PRO A 419 -7.19 -17.75 6.04
N PRO A 420 -7.09 -17.44 7.35
CA PRO A 420 -7.92 -16.42 7.96
C PRO A 420 -7.58 -15.04 7.38
N ILE A 421 -8.61 -14.26 7.02
CA ILE A 421 -8.46 -12.91 6.44
C ILE A 421 -7.91 -11.91 7.47
N LEU A 422 -8.31 -12.08 8.74
CA LEU A 422 -7.84 -11.28 9.86
C LEU A 422 -7.05 -12.17 10.82
N GLU A 423 -5.93 -11.64 11.31
CA GLU A 423 -5.18 -12.25 12.39
C GLU A 423 -6.08 -12.30 13.64
N LYS A 424 -6.34 -13.51 14.12
CA LYS A 424 -7.24 -13.69 15.25
C LYS A 424 -6.46 -13.50 16.55
N ASP A 425 -7.07 -12.83 17.52
CA ASP A 425 -6.49 -12.71 18.86
C ASP A 425 -6.38 -14.11 19.51
N LEU A 426 -5.16 -14.64 19.54
CA LEU A 426 -4.85 -15.96 20.08
C LEU A 426 -5.25 -16.09 21.54
N LYS A 427 -5.20 -14.99 22.30
CA LYS A 427 -5.63 -14.99 23.71
C LYS A 427 -7.13 -15.21 23.81
N ALA A 428 -7.92 -14.45 23.04
CA ALA A 428 -9.37 -14.58 23.02
C ALA A 428 -9.81 -15.99 22.56
N ILE A 429 -9.13 -16.56 21.57
CA ILE A 429 -9.39 -17.93 21.10
C ILE A 429 -9.01 -18.97 22.16
N GLY A 430 -7.84 -18.83 22.78
CA GLY A 430 -7.40 -19.73 23.84
C GLY A 430 -8.39 -19.76 25.01
N GLU A 431 -8.88 -18.59 25.44
CA GLU A 431 -9.90 -18.47 26.48
C GLU A 431 -11.24 -19.11 26.03
N ALA A 432 -11.70 -18.84 24.80
CA ALA A 432 -12.93 -19.42 24.28
C ALA A 432 -12.87 -20.95 24.14
N LEU A 433 -11.75 -21.49 23.66
CA LEU A 433 -11.54 -22.93 23.51
C LEU A 433 -11.42 -23.63 24.87
N ASP A 434 -10.79 -23.00 25.88
CA ASP A 434 -10.77 -23.56 27.23
C ASP A 434 -12.16 -23.57 27.87
N VAL A 435 -12.99 -22.56 27.63
CA VAL A 435 -14.40 -22.56 28.05
C VAL A 435 -15.19 -23.66 27.33
N ALA A 436 -15.00 -23.84 26.01
CA ALA A 436 -15.66 -24.89 25.24
C ALA A 436 -15.25 -26.30 25.70
N ARG A 437 -13.96 -26.49 26.02
CA ARG A 437 -13.40 -27.71 26.59
C ARG A 437 -13.99 -28.03 27.96
N ARG A 438 -14.01 -27.05 28.87
CA ARG A 438 -14.60 -27.21 30.22
C ARG A 438 -16.08 -27.59 30.18
N ASN A 439 -16.79 -27.14 29.16
CA ASN A 439 -18.20 -27.45 28.94
C ASN A 439 -18.45 -28.70 28.08
N ASN A 440 -17.41 -29.47 27.73
CA ASN A 440 -17.48 -30.66 26.86
C ASN A 440 -18.15 -30.41 25.49
N LEU A 441 -18.01 -29.20 24.93
CA LEU A 441 -18.54 -28.85 23.61
C LEU A 441 -17.61 -29.31 22.46
N ILE A 442 -16.32 -29.46 22.75
CA ILE A 442 -15.27 -29.89 21.82
C ILE A 442 -14.30 -30.83 22.55
N SER A 443 -13.64 -31.73 21.82
CA SER A 443 -12.59 -32.57 22.38
C SER A 443 -11.28 -31.80 22.58
N ASP A 444 -10.41 -32.29 23.46
CA ASP A 444 -9.08 -31.70 23.68
C ASP A 444 -8.26 -31.66 22.39
N GLU A 445 -8.35 -32.72 21.57
CA GLU A 445 -7.67 -32.78 20.27
C GLU A 445 -8.21 -31.74 19.29
N SER A 446 -9.52 -31.58 19.20
CA SER A 446 -10.13 -30.56 18.33
C SER A 446 -9.81 -29.14 18.82
N ALA A 447 -9.82 -28.90 20.13
CA ALA A 447 -9.44 -27.62 20.72
C ALA A 447 -7.98 -27.27 20.41
N SER A 448 -7.05 -28.21 20.61
CA SER A 448 -5.64 -28.03 20.27
C SER A 448 -5.44 -27.81 18.77
N ARG A 449 -6.14 -28.56 17.90
CA ARG A 449 -6.08 -28.35 16.45
C ARG A 449 -6.55 -26.95 16.05
N MET A 450 -7.68 -26.49 16.59
CA MET A 450 -8.23 -25.16 16.30
C MET A 450 -7.31 -24.05 16.81
N PHE A 451 -6.66 -24.24 17.96
CA PHE A 451 -5.70 -23.28 18.50
C PHE A 451 -4.41 -23.23 17.67
N LEU A 452 -3.84 -24.37 17.30
CA LEU A 452 -2.63 -24.45 16.46
C LEU A 452 -2.88 -23.88 15.05
N LEU A 453 -4.07 -24.09 14.50
CA LEU A 453 -4.50 -23.49 13.24
C LEU A 453 -4.63 -21.97 13.38
N ALA A 454 -5.22 -21.48 14.48
CA ALA A 454 -5.29 -20.04 14.75
C ALA A 454 -3.90 -19.41 14.93
N ALA A 455 -2.94 -20.14 15.51
CA ALA A 455 -1.55 -19.72 15.71
C ALA A 455 -0.66 -19.84 14.45
N ASN A 456 -1.25 -20.19 13.31
CA ASN A 456 -0.57 -20.34 12.01
C ASN A 456 0.66 -21.27 12.05
N LEU A 457 0.59 -22.36 12.83
CA LEU A 457 1.67 -23.34 12.92
C LEU A 457 1.58 -24.38 11.80
N ASN A 458 2.69 -24.62 11.12
CA ASN A 458 2.81 -25.67 10.10
C ASN A 458 2.86 -27.08 10.75
N ASN A 459 2.50 -28.10 9.98
CA ASN A 459 2.52 -29.52 10.42
C ASN A 459 1.69 -29.78 11.69
N ILE A 460 0.48 -29.21 11.75
CA ILE A 460 -0.45 -29.37 12.87
C ILE A 460 -0.64 -30.85 13.26
N ASP A 461 -0.70 -31.76 12.29
CA ASP A 461 -0.86 -33.19 12.54
C ASP A 461 0.35 -33.85 13.24
N GLU A 462 1.57 -33.33 13.05
CA GLU A 462 2.75 -33.79 13.80
C GLU A 462 2.81 -33.16 15.19
N GLU A 463 2.44 -31.88 15.32
CA GLU A 463 2.39 -31.19 16.61
C GLU A 463 1.32 -31.80 17.53
N ILE A 464 0.15 -32.14 17.00
CA ILE A 464 -0.90 -32.85 17.74
C ILE A 464 -0.40 -34.21 18.25
N LYS A 465 0.38 -34.95 17.45
CA LYS A 465 0.95 -36.25 17.88
C LYS A 465 1.97 -36.12 19.01
N LYS A 466 2.58 -34.94 19.18
CA LYS A 466 3.51 -34.65 20.30
C LYS A 466 2.77 -34.28 21.58
N ILE A 467 1.47 -33.93 21.50
CA ILE A 467 0.65 -33.54 22.65
C ILE A 467 0.07 -34.80 23.29
N ASP A 468 0.43 -35.04 24.55
CA ASP A 468 -0.17 -36.10 25.37
C ASP A 468 -1.47 -35.60 26.01
N PHE A 469 -2.61 -35.93 25.40
CA PHE A 469 -3.94 -35.58 25.87
C PHE A 469 -4.35 -36.30 27.17
N THR A 470 -3.56 -37.25 27.69
CA THR A 470 -3.86 -37.95 28.95
C THR A 470 -3.22 -37.31 30.18
N ARG A 471 -2.33 -36.32 30.00
CA ARG A 471 -1.59 -35.70 31.09
C ARG A 471 -2.41 -34.57 31.74
N GLN A 472 -3.02 -34.83 32.90
CA GLN A 472 -3.58 -33.78 33.75
C GLN A 472 -2.47 -32.81 34.19
N LEU A 473 -2.44 -31.61 33.60
CA LEU A 473 -1.64 -30.49 34.09
C LEU A 473 -2.29 -29.95 35.37
N SER A 474 -1.67 -30.25 36.52
CA SER A 474 -2.05 -29.66 37.80
C SER A 474 -1.65 -28.19 37.84
N PHE A 475 -2.58 -27.28 37.58
CA PHE A 475 -2.40 -25.87 37.89
C PHE A 475 -2.57 -25.66 39.41
N GLN A 476 -1.50 -25.29 40.10
CA GLN A 476 -1.59 -24.77 41.47
C GLN A 476 -2.17 -23.35 41.41
N SER A 477 -3.45 -23.21 41.73
CA SER A 477 -4.07 -21.91 41.98
C SER A 477 -3.62 -21.35 43.33
N ALA A 478 -2.69 -20.40 43.32
CA ALA A 478 -2.55 -19.40 44.37
C ALA A 478 -3.06 -18.08 43.77
N GLY A 479 -4.16 -17.45 44.15
CA GLY A 479 -4.93 -17.48 45.38
C GLY A 479 -5.10 -16.03 45.81
N ILE A 480 -6.20 -15.36 45.43
CA ILE A 480 -6.80 -14.19 46.11
C ILE A 480 -8.31 -14.27 45.84
N PHE A 481 -9.06 -14.81 46.80
CA PHE A 481 -10.47 -14.53 46.99
C PHE A 481 -10.69 -14.40 48.50
N GLY A 482 -11.12 -13.22 48.94
CA GLY A 482 -11.44 -12.99 50.33
C GLY A 482 -11.54 -11.51 50.69
N GLN A 483 -12.63 -10.86 50.28
CA GLN A 483 -13.23 -9.84 51.14
C GLN A 483 -14.75 -9.76 50.90
N GLN A 484 -15.47 -9.93 52.01
CA GLN A 484 -16.92 -10.02 52.13
C GLN A 484 -17.60 -8.66 51.90
N LEU A 485 -18.75 -8.69 51.21
CA LEU A 485 -19.71 -7.58 51.19
C LEU A 485 -20.62 -7.64 52.43
N PRO A 486 -20.86 -6.54 53.17
CA PRO A 486 -21.86 -6.50 54.23
C PRO A 486 -23.28 -6.29 53.68
N ASN A 487 -24.23 -6.96 54.34
CA ASN A 487 -25.67 -6.99 54.08
C ASN A 487 -26.39 -5.64 54.18
N GLY A 488 -27.40 -5.49 53.31
CA GLY A 488 -28.77 -5.10 53.70
C GLY A 488 -29.18 -3.64 53.54
N GLN A 489 -30.14 -3.36 52.65
CA GLN A 489 -31.55 -3.14 53.02
C GLN A 489 -32.43 -2.82 51.80
N ASP A 490 -33.69 -3.22 51.94
CA ASP A 490 -34.74 -3.28 50.93
C ASP A 490 -35.21 -1.94 50.33
N LYS A 491 -35.73 -2.08 49.09
CA LYS A 491 -36.64 -1.26 48.25
C LYS A 491 -37.69 -0.40 49.03
N PRO A 492 -38.46 0.56 48.42
CA PRO A 492 -38.92 0.60 47.00
C PRO A 492 -39.27 1.99 46.35
N LYS A 493 -39.67 1.93 45.05
CA LYS A 493 -40.54 2.87 44.26
C LYS A 493 -39.91 4.23 43.88
N GLU A 494 -40.22 4.91 42.79
CA GLU A 494 -41.24 4.85 41.73
C GLU A 494 -40.81 5.89 40.65
N GLY A 495 -41.34 5.77 39.43
CA GLY A 495 -41.59 6.93 38.57
C GLY A 495 -40.52 7.29 37.53
N ILE A 496 -40.82 7.00 36.27
CA ILE A 496 -40.27 7.72 35.12
C ILE A 496 -41.05 9.04 34.98
N PRO A 497 -40.39 10.21 34.92
CA PRO A 497 -40.89 11.36 34.20
C PRO A 497 -40.04 11.61 32.96
N LYS A 498 -40.69 11.62 31.79
CA LYS A 498 -40.14 12.20 30.54
C LYS A 498 -40.20 13.72 30.62
N LYS A 499 -39.09 14.41 30.33
CA LYS A 499 -38.95 15.78 29.80
C LYS A 499 -37.47 15.98 29.47
N GLU A 500 -37.00 16.68 28.46
CA GLU A 500 -37.49 17.37 27.26
C GLU A 500 -36.18 17.63 26.47
N ASP A 501 -36.23 17.68 25.14
CA ASP A 501 -35.06 17.80 24.27
C ASP A 501 -34.16 19.00 24.63
N ALA A 502 -32.89 18.73 24.95
CA ALA A 502 -31.82 19.71 25.04
C ALA A 502 -30.59 19.20 24.24
N PRO A 503 -29.92 20.06 23.46
CA PRO A 503 -28.90 19.63 22.52
C PRO A 503 -27.67 19.08 23.27
N ILE A 504 -27.33 17.84 23.00
CA ILE A 504 -26.15 17.16 23.54
C ILE A 504 -24.92 17.86 22.98
N LYS A 505 -24.22 18.64 23.82
CA LYS A 505 -22.78 18.87 23.63
C LYS A 505 -22.07 17.61 24.09
N GLU A 506 -21.36 16.99 23.16
CA GLU A 506 -20.50 15.82 23.36
C GLU A 506 -19.55 16.05 24.55
N ALA A 507 -19.78 15.32 25.64
CA ALA A 507 -18.78 15.12 26.67
C ALA A 507 -17.94 13.91 26.24
N ILE A 508 -16.77 14.18 25.66
CA ILE A 508 -15.72 13.20 25.41
C ILE A 508 -15.36 12.58 26.77
N TYR A 509 -15.68 11.31 26.96
CA TYR A 509 -15.18 10.54 28.10
C TYR A 509 -13.78 10.05 27.73
N THR A 510 -12.77 10.88 27.96
CA THR A 510 -11.37 10.43 27.97
C THR A 510 -11.17 9.48 29.15
N PRO A 511 -10.59 8.28 28.96
CA PRO A 511 -10.17 7.45 30.08
C PRO A 511 -9.22 8.25 30.98
N LYS A 512 -9.41 8.17 32.31
CA LYS A 512 -8.51 8.81 33.27
C LYS A 512 -7.09 8.25 33.07
N HIS A 513 -6.19 9.09 32.60
CA HIS A 513 -4.75 8.87 32.61
C HIS A 513 -4.26 8.63 34.04
N GLU A 514 -3.55 7.53 34.28
CA GLU A 514 -2.80 7.38 35.53
C GLU A 514 -1.60 8.35 35.53
N PRO A 515 -1.39 9.16 36.57
CA PRO A 515 -0.32 10.14 36.59
C PRO A 515 1.03 9.48 36.93
N GLY A 516 1.98 9.61 36.00
CA GLY A 516 3.42 9.68 36.31
C GLY A 516 4.19 8.37 36.46
N LEU A 517 4.67 7.81 35.34
CA LEU A 517 5.88 6.99 35.40
C LEU A 517 7.11 7.91 35.54
N ARG A 518 7.84 7.76 36.65
CA ARG A 518 9.01 8.59 37.01
C ARG A 518 10.13 8.46 35.97
N PHE A 519 10.73 9.59 35.58
CA PHE A 519 11.93 9.71 34.74
C PHE A 519 13.00 8.67 35.07
N ALA A 520 13.52 7.98 34.05
CA ALA A 520 14.57 6.98 34.17
C ALA A 520 15.91 7.59 34.64
N ARG A 521 16.75 6.80 35.33
CA ARG A 521 18.11 7.23 35.78
C ARG A 521 19.01 7.67 34.61
N LYS A 522 18.80 7.11 33.42
CA LYS A 522 19.47 7.44 32.14
C LYS A 522 19.30 8.92 31.76
N THR A 523 18.07 9.43 31.90
CA THR A 523 17.65 10.78 31.47
C THR A 523 18.51 11.88 32.10
N ASN A 524 18.88 11.76 33.38
CA ASN A 524 19.70 12.77 34.07
C ASN A 524 21.14 12.84 33.54
N TYR A 525 21.73 11.69 33.17
CA TYR A 525 23.09 11.66 32.64
C TYR A 525 23.16 12.23 31.21
N VAL A 526 22.17 11.91 30.38
CA VAL A 526 22.03 12.49 29.03
C VAL A 526 21.84 14.01 29.12
N LEU A 527 20.95 14.49 30.01
CA LEU A 527 20.73 15.93 30.23
C LEU A 527 22.02 16.65 30.64
N GLN A 528 22.85 16.05 31.50
CA GLN A 528 24.11 16.66 31.93
C GLN A 528 25.10 16.82 30.76
N ARG A 529 25.22 15.80 29.90
CA ARG A 529 26.11 15.85 28.72
C ARG A 529 25.58 16.76 27.64
N MET A 530 24.27 16.75 27.40
CA MET A 530 23.58 17.68 26.49
C MET A 530 23.79 19.14 26.91
N ASN A 531 23.74 19.45 28.21
CA ASN A 531 24.04 20.80 28.70
C ASN A 531 25.49 21.24 28.40
N GLY A 532 26.45 20.29 28.40
CA GLY A 532 27.81 20.53 27.94
C GLY A 532 27.88 20.89 26.45
N TYR A 533 27.15 20.15 25.61
CA TYR A 533 27.03 20.42 24.17
C TYR A 533 26.37 21.78 23.91
N ARG A 534 25.26 22.08 24.60
CA ARG A 534 24.58 23.39 24.56
C ARG A 534 25.54 24.53 24.89
N LYS A 535 26.36 24.37 25.93
CA LYS A 535 27.35 25.38 26.32
C LYS A 535 28.43 25.58 25.25
N ALA A 536 28.88 24.50 24.60
CA ALA A 536 29.83 24.59 23.49
C ALA A 536 29.25 25.37 22.31
N LEU A 537 28.02 25.06 21.88
CA LEU A 537 27.31 25.79 20.81
C LEU A 537 27.08 27.26 21.16
N ALA A 538 26.64 27.54 22.39
CA ALA A 538 26.45 28.92 22.86
C ALA A 538 27.75 29.72 22.88
N THR A 539 28.87 29.09 23.25
CA THR A 539 30.20 29.72 23.21
C THR A 539 30.60 30.06 21.78
N SER A 540 30.47 29.09 20.86
CA SER A 540 30.72 29.29 19.42
C SER A 540 29.88 30.43 18.83
N PHE A 541 28.60 30.52 19.21
CA PHE A 541 27.72 31.58 18.74
C PHE A 541 28.03 32.94 19.37
N THR A 542 28.46 32.96 20.63
CA THR A 542 28.90 34.20 21.30
C THR A 542 30.19 34.74 20.67
N ASP A 543 31.14 33.87 20.33
CA ASP A 543 32.36 34.24 19.61
C ASP A 543 32.03 34.79 18.21
N PHE A 544 31.08 34.15 17.50
CA PHE A 544 30.57 34.66 16.22
C PHE A 544 29.93 36.04 16.36
N LYS A 545 29.05 36.25 17.35
CA LYS A 545 28.44 37.58 17.64
C LYS A 545 29.51 38.65 17.86
N LYS A 546 30.55 38.32 18.63
CA LYS A 546 31.67 39.22 18.91
C LYS A 546 32.42 39.58 17.63
N ASN A 547 32.78 38.60 16.82
CA ASN A 547 33.50 38.81 15.56
C ASN A 547 32.69 39.67 14.57
N ILE A 548 31.39 39.43 14.44
CA ILE A 548 30.54 40.25 13.55
C ILE A 548 30.46 41.69 14.05
N LYS A 549 30.35 41.89 15.37
CA LYS A 549 30.33 43.24 15.97
C LYS A 549 31.63 43.99 15.70
N GLU A 550 32.78 43.32 15.77
CA GLU A 550 34.10 43.91 15.50
C GLU A 550 34.33 44.19 14.00
N SER A 551 33.73 43.40 13.11
CA SER A 551 33.85 43.53 11.64
C SER A 551 32.79 44.41 10.99
N THR A 552 31.87 44.98 11.77
CA THR A 552 30.82 45.88 11.27
C THR A 552 31.39 47.26 11.00
N LYS A 553 31.32 47.72 9.75
CA LYS A 553 31.73 49.08 9.34
C LYS A 553 30.53 49.83 8.77
N SER A 554 30.40 51.10 9.11
CA SER A 554 29.37 51.98 8.54
C SER A 554 30.01 53.17 7.83
N ALA A 555 29.41 53.64 6.73
CA ALA A 555 29.83 54.85 6.03
C ALA A 555 28.63 55.55 5.38
N GLY A 556 28.54 56.87 5.53
CA GLY A 556 27.52 57.68 4.84
C GLY A 556 27.24 59.03 5.50
N PRO A 557 26.74 60.04 4.76
CA PRO A 557 26.22 61.29 5.34
C PRO A 557 24.94 61.03 6.16
N LYS A 558 24.62 61.94 7.10
CA LYS A 558 23.39 61.87 7.91
C LYS A 558 22.15 61.66 7.02
N GLY A 559 21.41 60.57 7.24
CA GLY A 559 20.18 60.22 6.50
C GLY A 559 20.32 59.13 5.43
N VAL A 560 21.53 58.65 5.09
CA VAL A 560 21.74 57.48 4.24
C VAL A 560 22.98 56.71 4.69
N VAL A 561 22.92 56.07 5.87
CA VAL A 561 23.99 55.19 6.34
C VAL A 561 23.80 53.81 5.72
N VAL A 562 24.79 53.36 4.94
CA VAL A 562 24.88 51.99 4.43
C VAL A 562 26.09 51.34 5.08
N GLY A 563 25.87 50.23 5.79
CA GLY A 563 26.95 49.50 6.44
C GLY A 563 27.33 48.24 5.70
N ASN A 564 28.53 47.75 5.96
CA ASN A 564 29.07 46.51 5.44
C ASN A 564 29.68 45.70 6.58
N ILE A 565 29.60 44.37 6.50
CA ILE A 565 30.27 43.46 7.41
C ILE A 565 31.43 42.85 6.63
N VAL A 566 32.64 43.21 7.03
CA VAL A 566 33.86 42.69 6.39
C VAL A 566 33.98 41.20 6.71
N ASP A 567 34.37 40.39 5.71
CA ASP A 567 34.64 38.95 5.85
C ASP A 567 33.47 38.14 6.44
N LEU A 568 32.22 38.54 6.18
CA LEU A 568 31.00 37.83 6.64
C LEU A 568 31.02 36.34 6.32
N ASP A 569 31.47 35.96 5.11
CA ASP A 569 31.56 34.56 4.69
C ASP A 569 32.62 33.79 5.48
N GLU A 570 33.73 34.41 5.88
CA GLU A 570 34.76 33.79 6.72
C GLU A 570 34.25 33.60 8.16
N HIS A 571 33.53 34.58 8.70
CA HIS A 571 32.91 34.48 10.02
C HIS A 571 31.85 33.37 10.07
N LEU A 572 31.03 33.24 9.03
CA LEU A 572 30.05 32.16 8.89
C LEU A 572 30.72 30.78 8.73
N ALA A 573 31.80 30.70 7.96
CA ALA A 573 32.60 29.48 7.84
C ALA A 573 33.25 29.08 9.19
N GLY A 574 33.71 30.06 9.98
CA GLY A 574 34.21 29.85 11.33
C GLY A 574 33.15 29.29 12.28
N LEU A 575 31.94 29.86 12.25
CA LEU A 575 30.79 29.36 13.02
C LEU A 575 30.47 27.91 12.63
N LYS A 576 30.32 27.63 11.32
CA LYS A 576 30.10 26.27 10.79
C LYS A 576 31.13 25.28 11.35
N LYS A 577 32.42 25.59 11.20
CA LYS A 577 33.52 24.73 11.65
C LYS A 577 33.46 24.44 13.16
N SER A 578 33.16 25.46 13.96
CA SER A 578 33.07 25.31 15.42
C SER A 578 31.89 24.44 15.85
N MET A 579 30.75 24.54 15.18
CA MET A 579 29.56 23.72 15.45
C MET A 579 29.78 22.26 15.06
N ILE A 580 30.43 22.00 13.92
CA ILE A 580 30.80 20.64 13.49
C ILE A 580 31.78 20.01 14.48
N LYS A 581 32.82 20.74 14.88
CA LYS A 581 33.79 20.26 15.87
C LYS A 581 33.14 19.93 17.22
N ALA A 582 32.11 20.69 17.62
CA ALA A 582 31.32 20.37 18.80
C ALA A 582 30.54 19.05 18.60
N ALA A 583 29.93 18.82 17.43
CA ALA A 583 29.26 17.55 17.14
C ALA A 583 30.23 16.36 17.14
N GLU A 584 31.40 16.49 16.49
CA GLU A 584 32.47 15.47 16.49
C GLU A 584 32.93 15.07 17.89
N SER A 585 32.88 16.00 18.85
CA SER A 585 33.31 15.74 20.23
C SER A 585 32.20 15.12 21.10
N TYR A 586 30.94 15.42 20.82
CA TYR A 586 29.82 15.06 21.69
C TYR A 586 28.96 13.91 21.16
N PHE A 587 28.81 13.73 19.84
CA PHE A 587 28.02 12.63 19.26
C PHE A 587 28.57 11.24 19.60
N PRO A 588 29.90 10.99 19.61
CA PRO A 588 30.42 9.70 20.08
C PRO A 588 30.03 9.40 21.53
N VAL A 589 29.97 10.43 22.38
CA VAL A 589 29.55 10.28 23.79
C VAL A 589 28.06 9.95 23.88
N ALA A 590 27.21 10.54 23.04
CA ALA A 590 25.80 10.20 22.96
C ALA A 590 25.58 8.74 22.54
N ILE A 591 26.31 8.27 21.52
CA ILE A 591 26.22 6.88 21.04
C ILE A 591 26.66 5.88 22.12
N ASP A 592 27.76 6.15 22.83
CA ASP A 592 28.23 5.31 23.94
C ASP A 592 27.20 5.19 25.08
N ILE A 593 26.47 6.27 25.37
CA ILE A 593 25.41 6.27 26.38
C ILE A 593 24.25 5.35 25.97
N GLY A 594 23.75 5.49 24.74
CA GLY A 594 22.63 4.68 24.24
C GLY A 594 22.96 3.19 24.22
N LYS A 595 24.18 2.84 23.79
CA LYS A 595 24.69 1.45 23.80
C LYS A 595 24.74 0.86 25.20
N LYS A 596 25.37 1.55 26.14
CA LYS A 596 25.49 1.07 27.54
C LYS A 596 24.13 0.93 28.20
N PHE A 597 23.20 1.83 27.89
CA PHE A 597 21.83 1.74 28.37
C PHE A 597 21.18 0.42 27.93
N LEU A 598 21.23 0.10 26.64
CA LEU A 598 20.62 -1.14 26.15
C LEU A 598 21.36 -2.39 26.65
N GLN A 599 22.69 -2.38 26.68
CA GLN A 599 23.50 -3.50 27.19
C GLN A 599 23.12 -3.88 28.63
N SER A 600 22.75 -2.90 29.46
CA SER A 600 22.33 -3.17 30.84
C SER A 600 20.97 -3.85 30.98
N HIS A 601 20.16 -3.89 29.91
CA HIS A 601 18.81 -4.48 29.90
C HIS A 601 18.70 -5.78 29.07
N LEU A 602 19.78 -6.25 28.44
CA LEU A 602 19.80 -7.49 27.66
C LEU A 602 20.33 -8.69 28.49
N LYS A 603 19.71 -9.87 28.34
CA LYS A 603 20.19 -11.14 28.94
C LYS A 603 21.52 -11.57 28.27
N GLU A 604 22.45 -12.19 29.01
CA GLU A 604 23.83 -12.53 28.56
C GLU A 604 23.91 -13.20 27.17
N GLN A 605 22.92 -14.01 26.79
CA GLN A 605 22.88 -14.67 25.49
C GLN A 605 22.54 -13.70 24.34
N LYS A 606 21.56 -12.81 24.52
CA LYS A 606 21.19 -11.75 23.54
C LYS A 606 22.25 -10.65 23.46
N VAL A 607 23.04 -10.45 24.52
CA VAL A 607 24.17 -9.52 24.54
C VAL A 607 25.28 -9.94 23.57
N LYS A 608 25.56 -11.24 23.42
CA LYS A 608 26.62 -11.73 22.52
C LYS A 608 26.27 -11.57 21.03
N GLU A 609 25.00 -11.78 20.68
CA GLU A 609 24.50 -11.60 19.31
C GLU A 609 24.43 -10.12 18.93
N SER A 610 23.92 -9.26 19.83
CA SER A 610 23.84 -7.81 19.57
C SER A 610 25.20 -7.11 19.51
N LEU A 611 26.20 -7.55 20.29
CA LEU A 611 27.54 -6.96 20.28
C LEU A 611 28.28 -7.15 18.94
N PHE A 612 28.04 -8.26 18.23
CA PHE A 612 28.72 -8.57 16.98
C PHE A 612 28.14 -7.75 15.80
N GLU A 613 26.83 -7.51 15.79
CA GLU A 613 26.16 -6.67 14.79
C GLU A 613 26.32 -5.17 15.09
N ALA A 614 26.26 -4.76 16.36
CA ALA A 614 26.35 -3.36 16.76
C ALA A 614 27.74 -2.72 16.56
N ALA A 615 28.82 -3.52 16.48
CA ALA A 615 30.18 -3.01 16.23
C ALA A 615 30.38 -2.54 14.79
N ASN A 616 29.83 -3.25 13.80
CA ASN A 616 29.88 -2.84 12.39
C ASN A 616 28.93 -1.67 12.10
N LYS A 617 27.83 -1.54 12.85
CA LYS A 617 26.83 -0.46 12.70
C LYS A 617 27.22 0.84 13.40
N GLU A 618 28.10 0.80 14.42
CA GLU A 618 28.52 1.97 15.18
C GLU A 618 29.21 3.04 14.35
N ILE A 619 30.14 2.61 13.50
CA ILE A 619 30.89 3.50 12.61
C ILE A 619 29.93 4.12 11.59
N SER A 620 28.97 3.33 11.09
CA SER A 620 27.91 3.80 10.18
C SER A 620 27.02 4.88 10.81
N LEU A 621 26.56 4.69 12.05
CA LEU A 621 25.65 5.64 12.71
C LEU A 621 26.35 6.96 13.04
N LEU A 622 27.59 6.93 13.50
CA LEU A 622 28.34 8.14 13.81
C LEU A 622 28.58 8.98 12.54
N ASP A 623 29.02 8.35 11.45
CA ASP A 623 29.26 9.03 10.18
C ASP A 623 27.96 9.60 9.60
N GLU A 624 26.85 8.86 9.68
CA GLU A 624 25.53 9.31 9.26
C GLU A 624 25.08 10.55 10.06
N LYS A 625 25.14 10.52 11.39
CA LYS A 625 24.68 11.65 12.22
C LYS A 625 25.60 12.86 12.11
N LEU A 626 26.90 12.68 11.90
CA LEU A 626 27.82 13.79 11.61
C LEU A 626 27.53 14.41 10.23
N SER A 627 27.23 13.60 9.21
CA SER A 627 26.83 14.07 7.89
C SER A 627 25.51 14.84 7.94
N TRP A 628 24.50 14.31 8.64
CA TRP A 628 23.22 15.00 8.86
C TRP A 628 23.40 16.37 9.52
N ASN A 629 24.29 16.44 10.52
CA ASN A 629 24.61 17.69 11.19
C ASN A 629 25.32 18.71 10.27
N ASP A 630 26.29 18.27 9.46
CA ASP A 630 26.96 19.14 8.50
C ASP A 630 25.99 19.65 7.43
N GLU A 631 25.11 18.78 6.92
CA GLU A 631 24.11 19.14 5.91
C GLU A 631 23.17 20.22 6.43
N TYR A 632 22.59 20.04 7.63
CA TYR A 632 21.68 21.02 8.21
C TYR A 632 22.35 22.38 8.45
N VAL A 633 23.55 22.39 9.02
CA VAL A 633 24.30 23.65 9.25
C VAL A 633 24.63 24.34 7.93
N SER A 634 24.99 23.57 6.90
CA SER A 634 25.41 24.10 5.59
C SER A 634 24.26 24.60 4.72
N THR A 635 23.12 23.90 4.75
CA THR A 635 22.00 24.16 3.83
C THR A 635 20.91 25.01 4.43
N SER A 636 20.81 25.05 5.77
CA SER A 636 19.74 25.78 6.47
C SER A 636 20.28 26.91 7.35
N LEU A 637 21.00 26.60 8.44
CA LEU A 637 21.33 27.61 9.44
C LEU A 637 22.24 28.73 8.89
N ILE A 638 23.33 28.38 8.22
CA ILE A 638 24.30 29.36 7.70
C ILE A 638 23.70 30.23 6.58
N PRO A 639 23.01 29.67 5.57
CA PRO A 639 22.33 30.46 4.55
C PRO A 639 21.25 31.40 5.12
N ASP A 640 20.48 30.96 6.11
CA ASP A 640 19.43 31.80 6.73
C ASP A 640 20.03 32.99 7.48
N ILE A 641 21.09 32.77 8.26
CA ILE A 641 21.83 33.85 8.93
C ILE A 641 22.38 34.81 7.87
N LYS A 642 23.02 34.30 6.80
CA LYS A 642 23.55 35.11 5.70
C LYS A 642 22.46 35.96 5.06
N ASN A 643 21.32 35.37 4.72
CA ASN A 643 20.21 36.07 4.08
C ASN A 643 19.65 37.17 4.98
N LYS A 644 19.47 36.90 6.27
CA LYS A 644 18.93 37.86 7.22
C LYS A 644 19.89 39.03 7.46
N VAL A 645 21.17 38.75 7.60
CA VAL A 645 22.22 39.77 7.73
C VAL A 645 22.34 40.60 6.45
N MET A 646 22.29 39.97 5.28
CA MET A 646 22.32 40.66 3.97
C MET A 646 21.08 41.53 3.75
N GLN A 647 19.91 41.15 4.28
CA GLN A 647 18.72 42.00 4.26
C GLN A 647 18.94 43.30 5.04
N VAL A 648 19.53 43.19 6.23
CA VAL A 648 19.87 44.36 7.06
C VAL A 648 20.91 45.24 6.38
N VAL A 649 21.97 44.66 5.82
CA VAL A 649 23.05 45.36 5.09
C VAL A 649 22.53 46.12 3.85
N ARG A 650 21.51 45.60 3.17
CA ARG A 650 20.92 46.23 1.97
C ARG A 650 19.90 47.34 2.27
N THR A 651 19.58 47.57 3.54
CA THR A 651 18.61 48.58 3.99
C THR A 651 19.35 49.86 4.40
N SER A 652 18.81 51.03 4.06
CA SER A 652 19.36 52.33 4.48
C SER A 652 18.83 52.71 5.87
N TYR A 653 19.69 53.26 6.73
CA TYR A 653 19.32 53.73 8.08
C TYR A 653 19.66 55.21 8.28
N ASP A 654 18.97 55.85 9.24
CA ASP A 654 19.13 57.28 9.52
C ASP A 654 20.40 57.58 10.35
N SER A 655 20.89 56.57 11.11
CA SER A 655 22.10 56.66 11.93
C SER A 655 22.91 55.36 11.98
N GLU A 656 24.20 55.48 12.33
CA GLU A 656 25.07 54.33 12.60
C GLU A 656 24.60 53.49 13.80
N GLU A 657 24.00 54.14 14.81
CA GLU A 657 23.47 53.46 15.99
C GLU A 657 22.28 52.55 15.63
N GLU A 658 21.38 53.02 14.76
CA GLU A 658 20.26 52.22 14.26
C GLU A 658 20.71 51.04 13.39
N PHE A 659 21.72 51.23 12.54
CA PHE A 659 22.30 50.14 11.75
C PHE A 659 22.91 49.05 12.65
N ASN A 660 23.72 49.45 13.64
CA ASN A 660 24.32 48.51 14.59
C ASN A 660 23.24 47.78 15.42
N LYS A 661 22.16 48.46 15.78
CA LYS A 661 21.01 47.85 16.48
C LYS A 661 20.30 46.83 15.60
N ALA A 662 20.10 47.12 14.31
CA ALA A 662 19.47 46.21 13.35
C ALA A 662 20.33 44.96 13.06
N VAL A 663 21.65 45.12 12.93
CA VAL A 663 22.59 43.98 12.77
C VAL A 663 22.55 43.08 14.01
N ASN A 664 22.63 43.66 15.21
CA ASN A 664 22.54 42.88 16.45
C ASN A 664 21.17 42.18 16.59
N ALA A 665 20.07 42.84 16.24
CA ALA A 665 18.74 42.24 16.28
C ALA A 665 18.61 41.05 15.30
N ALA A 666 19.15 41.18 14.08
CA ALA A 666 19.16 40.10 13.10
C ALA A 666 19.94 38.88 13.58
N ILE A 667 21.12 39.07 14.18
CA ILE A 667 21.91 37.94 14.69
C ILE A 667 21.26 37.32 15.93
N ASN A 668 20.79 38.15 16.87
CA ASN A 668 20.13 37.66 18.09
C ASN A 668 18.85 36.86 17.80
N SER A 669 18.18 37.11 16.67
CA SER A 669 17.01 36.31 16.27
C SER A 669 17.30 34.82 16.06
N PHE A 670 18.57 34.43 15.89
CA PHE A 670 18.98 33.02 15.74
C PHE A 670 19.44 32.36 17.03
N GLU A 671 19.53 33.08 18.15
CA GLU A 671 20.02 32.54 19.43
C GLU A 671 19.18 31.36 19.92
N SER A 672 17.85 31.51 19.94
CA SER A 672 16.94 30.43 20.31
C SER A 672 17.08 29.20 19.40
N ARG A 673 17.33 29.41 18.10
CA ARG A 673 17.46 28.33 17.11
C ARG A 673 18.78 27.56 17.29
N VAL A 674 19.87 28.28 17.59
CA VAL A 674 21.16 27.65 17.92
C VAL A 674 21.09 26.90 19.24
N GLU A 675 20.36 27.42 20.23
CA GLU A 675 20.17 26.72 21.50
C GLU A 675 19.30 25.46 21.38
N GLN A 676 18.23 25.49 20.58
CA GLN A 676 17.39 24.32 20.28
C GLN A 676 18.19 23.19 19.62
N TYR A 677 19.27 23.53 18.92
CA TYR A 677 20.15 22.56 18.28
C TYR A 677 20.88 21.63 19.27
N ALA A 678 20.97 22.01 20.55
CA ALA A 678 21.46 21.11 21.58
C ALA A 678 20.63 19.82 21.70
N GLY A 679 19.35 19.84 21.31
CA GLY A 679 18.48 18.68 21.24
C GLY A 679 18.95 17.60 20.26
N ALA A 680 19.83 17.93 19.31
CA ALA A 680 20.46 16.94 18.43
C ALA A 680 21.25 15.87 19.20
N PHE A 681 21.86 16.24 20.34
CA PHE A 681 22.55 15.30 21.21
C PHE A 681 21.61 14.21 21.74
N TRP A 682 20.39 14.62 22.12
CA TRP A 682 19.36 13.71 22.61
C TRP A 682 18.87 12.78 21.51
N HIS A 683 18.66 13.32 20.31
CA HIS A 683 18.27 12.54 19.14
C HIS A 683 19.32 11.46 18.80
N VAL A 684 20.61 11.82 18.76
CA VAL A 684 21.71 10.88 18.47
C VAL A 684 21.77 9.76 19.50
N GLU A 685 21.56 10.08 20.78
CA GLU A 685 21.56 9.12 21.87
C GLU A 685 20.42 8.11 21.72
N GLU A 686 19.20 8.57 21.45
CA GLU A 686 18.02 7.70 21.29
C GLU A 686 18.08 6.88 19.98
N SER A 687 18.62 7.43 18.88
CA SER A 687 18.92 6.62 17.69
C SER A 687 19.92 5.50 18.00
N ALA A 688 20.89 5.74 18.89
CA ALA A 688 21.84 4.70 19.30
C ALA A 688 21.20 3.61 20.17
N VAL A 689 20.22 3.95 21.01
CA VAL A 689 19.42 2.96 21.74
C VAL A 689 18.62 2.09 20.78
N LYS A 690 17.95 2.72 19.82
CA LYS A 690 17.16 2.04 18.80
C LYS A 690 18.03 1.10 17.98
N GLU A 691 19.11 1.60 17.40
CA GLU A 691 20.02 0.82 16.54
C GLU A 691 20.64 -0.37 17.29
N ALA A 692 21.02 -0.19 18.55
CA ALA A 692 21.56 -1.28 19.35
C ALA A 692 20.50 -2.36 19.66
N GLY A 693 19.22 -2.01 19.60
CA GLY A 693 18.08 -2.86 19.93
C GLY A 693 17.41 -3.52 18.74
N VAL A 694 17.77 -3.13 17.52
CA VAL A 694 17.18 -3.70 16.30
C VAL A 694 17.31 -5.22 16.29
N GLY A 695 16.21 -5.93 16.06
CA GLY A 695 16.19 -7.40 15.98
C GLY A 695 16.22 -8.12 17.33
N THR A 696 16.27 -7.40 18.47
CA THR A 696 16.22 -8.01 19.81
C THR A 696 14.82 -8.45 20.23
N GLY A 697 13.79 -7.95 19.54
CA GLY A 697 12.36 -8.16 19.85
C GLY A 697 11.90 -7.44 21.13
N LEU A 698 12.69 -6.49 21.65
CA LEU A 698 12.33 -5.73 22.86
C LEU A 698 11.17 -4.78 22.60
N ARG A 699 10.30 -4.62 23.59
CA ARG A 699 9.24 -3.61 23.59
C ARG A 699 9.69 -2.38 24.37
N VAL A 700 9.36 -1.21 23.86
CA VAL A 700 9.69 0.09 24.44
C VAL A 700 8.45 0.97 24.52
N ASN A 701 8.38 1.79 25.56
CA ASN A 701 7.46 2.91 25.66
C ASN A 701 8.21 4.20 25.31
N PHE A 702 7.66 4.99 24.41
CA PHE A 702 7.99 6.38 24.20
C PHE A 702 7.46 7.20 25.38
N VAL A 703 8.34 7.59 26.30
CA VAL A 703 7.97 8.27 27.55
C VAL A 703 8.52 9.69 27.59
N GLY A 704 7.81 10.63 28.20
CA GLY A 704 8.33 11.97 28.43
C GLY A 704 7.46 12.78 29.39
N ALA A 705 7.79 14.07 29.52
CA ALA A 705 7.03 14.98 30.35
C ALA A 705 5.69 15.30 29.66
N ASP A 706 4.57 14.98 30.31
CA ASP A 706 3.24 15.40 29.86
C ASP A 706 2.94 16.80 30.40
N ASP A 707 3.47 17.82 29.72
CA ASP A 707 3.22 19.24 30.05
C ASP A 707 2.99 20.08 28.78
N GLU A 708 2.56 21.33 28.95
CA GLU A 708 2.22 22.27 27.86
C GLU A 708 3.39 22.55 26.88
N SER A 709 4.61 22.09 27.18
CA SER A 709 5.78 22.24 26.32
C SER A 709 6.12 20.99 25.50
N THR A 710 5.23 19.99 25.48
CA THR A 710 5.32 18.82 24.60
C THR A 710 4.66 19.09 23.25
N CYS A 711 5.41 18.86 22.17
CA CYS A 711 4.91 19.09 20.81
C CYS A 711 3.92 18.01 20.36
N ASP A 712 3.04 18.37 19.43
CA ASP A 712 2.00 17.47 18.89
C ASP A 712 2.55 16.16 18.33
N GLY A 713 3.75 16.20 17.73
CA GLY A 713 4.44 14.99 17.27
C GLY A 713 4.77 14.02 18.40
N CYS A 714 5.26 14.53 19.55
CA CYS A 714 5.57 13.70 20.71
C CYS A 714 4.31 13.17 21.40
N ASN A 715 3.21 13.95 21.43
CA ASN A 715 1.92 13.49 21.95
C ASN A 715 1.40 12.29 21.16
N LYS A 716 1.43 12.37 19.81
CA LYS A 716 1.07 11.24 18.94
C LYS A 716 1.98 10.03 19.15
N SER A 717 3.27 10.25 19.36
CA SER A 717 4.21 9.16 19.66
C SER A 717 3.95 8.52 21.03
N MET A 718 3.40 9.22 22.01
CA MET A 718 3.01 8.61 23.28
C MET A 718 1.74 7.75 23.17
N GLU A 719 0.81 8.12 22.28
CA GLU A 719 -0.45 7.38 22.06
C GLU A 719 -0.23 5.97 21.48
N GLY A 720 0.85 5.74 20.71
CA GLY A 720 1.12 4.43 20.11
C GLY A 720 1.93 3.46 20.99
N ASN A 721 2.15 3.79 22.26
CA ASN A 721 2.79 2.88 23.19
C ASN A 721 1.92 1.63 23.47
N PRO A 722 2.50 0.43 23.65
CA PRO A 722 3.93 0.10 23.55
C PRO A 722 4.38 -0.25 22.12
N TYR A 723 5.59 0.17 21.74
CA TYR A 723 6.20 -0.15 20.44
C TYR A 723 7.16 -1.34 20.52
N LEU A 724 7.32 -2.08 19.42
CA LEU A 724 8.56 -2.83 19.20
C LEU A 724 9.71 -1.83 18.99
N ILE A 725 10.91 -2.12 19.50
CA ILE A 725 12.05 -1.20 19.41
C ILE A 725 12.40 -0.83 17.96
N ASP A 726 12.17 -1.75 17.01
CA ASP A 726 12.37 -1.55 15.57
C ASP A 726 11.39 -0.51 14.99
N GLU A 727 10.17 -0.49 15.51
CA GLU A 727 9.05 0.35 15.06
C GLU A 727 8.90 1.63 15.87
N ALA A 728 9.66 1.76 16.95
CA ALA A 728 9.53 2.88 17.87
C ALA A 728 9.90 4.21 17.17
N PRO A 729 9.05 5.25 17.30
CA PRO A 729 9.35 6.57 16.78
C PRO A 729 10.60 7.14 17.46
N GLU A 730 11.48 7.79 16.69
CA GLU A 730 12.70 8.38 17.22
C GLU A 730 12.38 9.75 17.85
N PRO A 731 12.70 9.97 19.15
CA PRO A 731 12.54 11.26 19.78
C PRO A 731 13.24 12.37 18.98
N GLY A 732 12.48 13.39 18.61
CA GLY A 732 12.97 14.53 17.84
C GLY A 732 13.00 14.36 16.31
N SER A 733 12.58 13.21 15.77
CA SER A 733 12.49 13.00 14.30
C SER A 733 11.17 13.49 13.67
N HIS A 734 10.15 13.77 14.48
CA HIS A 734 8.84 14.29 14.08
C HIS A 734 8.77 15.83 14.22
N GLU A 735 7.62 16.46 13.91
CA GLU A 735 7.39 17.91 14.12
C GLU A 735 7.70 18.30 15.57
N CYS A 736 8.95 18.74 15.80
CA CYS A 736 9.55 18.91 17.12
C CYS A 736 10.06 20.34 17.26
N ASP A 737 9.66 21.00 18.33
CA ASP A 737 10.04 22.39 18.62
C ASP A 737 11.48 22.53 19.18
N GLY A 738 12.32 21.52 18.98
CA GLY A 738 13.71 21.47 19.44
C GLY A 738 13.87 21.35 20.96
N ARG A 739 12.78 21.08 21.69
CA ARG A 739 12.76 20.90 23.16
C ARG A 739 12.33 19.48 23.57
N CYS A 740 12.65 18.48 22.75
CA CYS A 740 12.24 17.11 23.02
C CYS A 740 12.82 16.64 24.37
N ARG A 741 11.93 16.17 25.26
CA ARG A 741 12.25 15.56 26.56
C ARG A 741 11.70 14.13 26.64
N HIS A 742 11.52 13.49 25.48
CA HIS A 742 11.00 12.15 25.37
C HIS A 742 12.12 11.15 25.13
N ALA A 743 11.98 9.94 25.65
CA ALA A 743 12.99 8.89 25.61
C ALA A 743 12.30 7.54 25.38
N LEU A 744 13.05 6.57 24.86
CA LEU A 744 12.59 5.19 24.80
C LEU A 744 12.88 4.49 26.13
N GLN A 745 11.84 3.98 26.77
CA GLN A 745 11.91 3.19 27.99
C GLN A 745 11.63 1.72 27.68
N ILE A 746 12.59 0.86 27.98
CA ILE A 746 12.45 -0.60 27.80
C ILE A 746 11.42 -1.14 28.79
N ILE A 747 10.52 -1.99 28.30
CA ILE A 747 9.57 -2.72 29.13
C ILE A 747 10.26 -4.02 29.58
N GLU A 748 10.59 -4.11 30.86
CA GLU A 748 11.12 -5.35 31.45
C GLU A 748 9.97 -6.36 31.57
N GLU A 749 9.97 -7.41 30.74
CA GLU A 749 9.11 -8.58 30.96
C GLU A 749 9.62 -9.33 32.21
N GLY A 750 8.78 -9.36 33.25
CA GLY A 750 9.07 -10.00 34.54
C GLY A 750 9.19 -11.51 34.49
#